data_AF-A0AAW0ICZ1-F1
#
_entry.id   AF-A0AAW0ICZ1-F1
#
_cell.length_a   1.000
_cell.length_b   1.000
_cell.length_c   1.000
_cell.angle_alpha   90.00
_cell.angle_beta   90.00
_cell.angle_gamma   90.00
#
_symmetry.space_group_name_H-M   'P 1'
#
loop_
_entity.id
_entity.type
_entity.pdbx_description
1 polymer ?
#
loop_
_entity_poly.entity_id
_entity_poly.type
_entity_poly.pdbx_seq_one_letter_code
_entity_poly.pdbx_strand_id
1 'polypeptide(L)'
;MASRSGLFWLLGMALCALGGGHGPRPPYVFPQRRLGVHERRDLQREILAVLGLPELPRPRAPPAASRQPASAPLFMLDLYHAVADGDDDGGLPQPHLGRSDLVMSFVNMVERDHTLDYQEPHWKEFRFDLTQIPAGEVVTAAEFRIYKEPSTHPLNTTLHVTMFEVVQERSNRESDLFFLDLQTFRSGDEGWLVLDITAASDRWLLNHKKDLGLRLYVETEDGEVPGLSRELPWAMAALRLLAWALPRGVSICRPPPALPHRLVLRFASDRCGRVHFYTDPVQAVEGVKDGATVMLGGFGLCGIPENLIGALKTKGVKDLNIVSSNVGVEDFGLGILLASKQVRRVVCSYLGENTLCEKMYLSGELDLEMTPQGTLAERIRAGGAGVPAFYTPTGYGTLVQEGGAPIRYSPDGHLVTLSQPREVREFKGRHYLLEHAIRADFAMVKGWKADRSGNVIFRGSARNFNVPMCKAADISVVEVEEIVDVGSFRPEDIHIPNIYVDRVIKGPKYEKRIERLTTRDSQPAAASKQQDSIRTRIIKRAALEFEDGMYANLGIGIPVLASNFISPKMKVYLHSENGVLGLGPFPLKNEVDPDIINAGKQTVTVIPGGCFFASDDSFAMIRGGHIQLTMLGAMQVSKYGDLANWMVPGKKVKGMGGAMDLVSGETKVVVTMEHCTKTKQPKILEKCTMPLTGKRCVDLIITEKAVFKVDPKKGLTLVELWEGTSMDDLKATTACAFSVCPNLKPMQQIKPDA
;
A
#
# COMPACT_ATOMS: atom_id res chain seq x y z
N MET A 1 -7.76 66.98 -18.90
CA MET A 1 -8.07 65.65 -19.46
C MET A 1 -7.65 64.61 -18.42
N ALA A 2 -8.36 64.42 -17.30
CA ALA A 2 -9.64 63.68 -17.10
C ALA A 2 -9.60 62.27 -17.71
N SER A 3 -9.83 61.15 -17.01
CA SER A 3 -10.03 60.83 -15.59
C SER A 3 -9.98 59.29 -15.42
N ARG A 4 -9.72 58.85 -14.18
CA ARG A 4 -9.81 57.47 -13.65
C ARG A 4 -11.20 56.81 -13.81
N SER A 5 -11.24 55.50 -13.50
CA SER A 5 -12.32 54.63 -12.93
C SER A 5 -12.75 53.48 -13.87
N GLY A 6 -12.91 52.21 -13.46
CA GLY A 6 -12.92 51.64 -12.13
C GLY A 6 -12.97 50.09 -12.14
N LEU A 7 -12.63 49.54 -10.97
CA LEU A 7 -12.80 48.15 -10.55
C LEU A 7 -14.08 48.10 -9.67
N PHE A 8 -14.89 47.04 -9.83
CA PHE A 8 -15.90 46.53 -8.89
C PHE A 8 -17.17 47.33 -8.56
N TRP A 9 -18.21 46.56 -8.20
CA TRP A 9 -19.60 46.85 -7.79
C TRP A 9 -20.63 46.63 -8.93
N LEU A 10 -21.61 45.73 -8.85
CA LEU A 10 -22.34 45.14 -7.71
C LEU A 10 -22.72 43.67 -7.97
N LEU A 11 -22.61 42.76 -7.00
CA LEU A 11 -23.43 42.61 -5.79
C LEU A 11 -24.87 42.20 -6.12
N GLY A 12 -25.28 41.10 -5.48
CA GLY A 12 -26.63 40.56 -5.56
C GLY A 12 -27.70 41.62 -5.28
N MET A 13 -28.62 41.73 -6.22
CA MET A 13 -30.00 42.04 -5.91
C MET A 13 -30.72 40.72 -5.68
N ALA A 14 -30.68 40.30 -4.41
CA ALA A 14 -31.82 39.65 -3.81
C ALA A 14 -33.02 40.62 -3.80
N LEU A 15 -34.21 40.05 -3.66
CA LEU A 15 -35.45 40.68 -3.20
C LEU A 15 -36.23 41.53 -4.20
N CYS A 16 -37.23 40.84 -4.77
CA CYS A 16 -38.63 41.26 -4.93
C CYS A 16 -39.01 42.63 -4.35
N ALA A 17 -39.61 43.46 -5.20
CA ALA A 17 -40.68 44.36 -4.77
C ALA A 17 -41.64 44.69 -5.94
N LEU A 18 -42.86 44.13 -5.82
CA LEU A 18 -44.16 44.80 -6.02
C LEU A 18 -44.54 45.22 -7.46
N GLY A 19 -45.63 44.77 -8.06
CA GLY A 19 -46.79 43.96 -7.64
C GLY A 19 -47.62 43.66 -8.92
N GLY A 20 -48.70 42.90 -8.95
CA GLY A 20 -49.49 42.14 -8.00
C GLY A 20 -50.65 41.52 -8.82
N GLY A 21 -51.24 40.42 -8.37
CA GLY A 21 -52.53 39.95 -8.90
C GLY A 21 -52.62 38.46 -9.24
N HIS A 22 -53.29 37.73 -8.33
CA HIS A 22 -54.08 36.49 -8.42
C HIS A 22 -53.74 35.34 -9.42
N GLY A 23 -53.74 34.10 -8.88
CA GLY A 23 -53.55 32.83 -9.60
C GLY A 23 -54.59 32.51 -10.69
N PRO A 24 -54.56 31.34 -11.37
CA PRO A 24 -54.29 29.99 -10.83
C PRO A 24 -53.25 29.14 -11.63
N ARG A 25 -52.91 27.92 -11.14
CA ARG A 25 -52.13 26.88 -11.88
C ARG A 25 -52.97 26.22 -13.01
N PRO A 26 -52.40 25.24 -13.76
CA PRO A 26 -51.62 25.29 -15.00
C PRO A 26 -52.49 24.82 -16.21
N PRO A 27 -52.01 24.62 -17.47
CA PRO A 27 -51.34 23.35 -17.85
C PRO A 27 -50.38 23.41 -19.08
N TYR A 28 -49.73 22.27 -19.40
CA TYR A 28 -49.04 21.92 -20.66
C TYR A 28 -47.67 22.56 -20.97
N VAL A 29 -46.57 21.80 -20.82
CA VAL A 29 -45.88 21.03 -21.89
C VAL A 29 -45.20 21.94 -22.92
N PHE A 30 -43.90 22.18 -22.74
CA PHE A 30 -43.01 22.48 -23.87
C PHE A 30 -42.32 21.18 -24.31
N PRO A 31 -42.28 20.89 -25.62
CA PRO A 31 -41.82 19.61 -26.12
C PRO A 31 -40.31 19.49 -25.90
N GLN A 32 -39.86 18.34 -25.36
CA GLN A 32 -38.47 17.94 -25.52
C GLN A 32 -38.21 17.76 -27.01
N ARG A 33 -37.72 18.82 -27.66
CA ARG A 33 -37.23 18.78 -29.03
C ARG A 33 -36.05 17.82 -29.05
N ARG A 34 -36.29 16.58 -29.50
CA ARG A 34 -35.22 15.62 -29.77
C ARG A 34 -34.35 16.25 -30.85
N LEU A 35 -33.09 16.51 -30.50
CA LEU A 35 -32.10 17.03 -31.43
C LEU A 35 -32.10 16.17 -32.69
N GLY A 36 -32.15 16.81 -33.86
CA GLY A 36 -32.03 16.12 -35.14
C GLY A 36 -30.68 15.43 -35.25
N VAL A 37 -30.57 14.46 -36.15
CA VAL A 37 -29.31 13.70 -36.38
C VAL A 37 -28.13 14.63 -36.73
N HIS A 38 -28.39 15.78 -37.35
CA HIS A 38 -27.37 16.81 -37.60
C HIS A 38 -27.02 17.63 -36.36
N GLU A 39 -27.99 18.09 -35.58
CA GLU A 39 -27.74 18.87 -34.36
C GLU A 39 -26.99 18.05 -33.29
N ARG A 40 -27.26 16.74 -33.18
CA ARG A 40 -26.46 15.85 -32.31
C ARG A 40 -25.02 15.71 -32.77
N ARG A 41 -24.79 15.72 -34.09
CA ARG A 41 -23.44 15.63 -34.67
C ARG A 41 -22.64 16.91 -34.47
N ASP A 42 -23.29 18.07 -34.55
CA ASP A 42 -22.62 19.36 -34.33
C ASP A 42 -22.25 19.54 -32.86
N LEU A 43 -23.14 19.13 -31.94
CA LEU A 43 -22.84 19.08 -30.51
C LEU A 43 -21.69 18.11 -30.19
N GLN A 44 -21.66 16.95 -30.86
CA GLN A 44 -20.58 15.98 -30.72
C GLN A 44 -19.24 16.54 -31.24
N ARG A 45 -19.25 17.34 -32.32
CA ARG A 45 -18.06 18.04 -32.83
C ARG A 45 -17.54 19.10 -31.87
N GLU A 46 -18.41 19.90 -31.27
CA GLU A 46 -18.01 20.87 -30.25
C GLU A 46 -17.39 20.20 -29.02
N ILE A 47 -17.98 19.09 -28.55
CA ILE A 47 -17.44 18.32 -27.42
C ILE A 47 -16.05 17.75 -27.75
N LEU A 48 -15.86 17.21 -28.95
CA LEU A 48 -14.58 16.63 -29.37
C LEU A 48 -13.50 17.72 -29.57
N ALA A 49 -13.87 18.91 -30.03
CA ALA A 49 -12.97 20.06 -30.15
C ALA A 49 -12.50 20.59 -28.79
N VAL A 50 -13.39 20.64 -27.79
CA VAL A 50 -13.05 21.01 -26.40
C VAL A 50 -12.11 19.98 -25.75
N LEU A 51 -12.20 18.72 -26.16
CA LEU A 51 -11.40 17.61 -25.64
C LEU A 51 -10.10 17.34 -26.43
N GLY A 52 -9.83 18.10 -27.50
CA GLY A 52 -8.60 17.97 -28.30
C GLY A 52 -8.50 16.67 -29.12
N LEU A 53 -9.62 16.04 -29.48
CA LEU A 53 -9.68 14.78 -30.23
C LEU A 53 -10.05 15.03 -31.70
N PRO A 54 -9.32 14.44 -32.69
CA PRO A 54 -9.59 14.68 -34.10
C PRO A 54 -10.82 13.92 -34.64
N GLU A 55 -11.55 14.55 -35.58
CA GLU A 55 -12.71 13.95 -36.27
C GLU A 55 -12.29 12.81 -37.24
N LEU A 56 -13.04 11.69 -37.25
CA LEU A 56 -12.86 10.57 -38.17
C LEU A 56 -13.51 10.84 -39.55
N PRO A 57 -12.80 10.71 -40.68
CA PRO A 57 -13.37 10.92 -42.02
C PRO A 57 -14.18 9.71 -42.55
N ARG A 58 -15.16 10.01 -43.42
CA ARG A 58 -16.07 9.03 -44.06
C ARG A 58 -15.33 7.91 -44.82
N PRO A 59 -15.81 6.64 -44.81
CA PRO A 59 -15.18 5.55 -45.56
C PRO A 59 -15.49 5.63 -47.06
N ARG A 60 -14.44 5.64 -47.90
CA ARG A 60 -14.45 5.09 -49.27
C ARG A 60 -14.08 3.61 -49.20
N ALA A 61 -14.68 2.78 -50.06
CA ALA A 61 -14.49 1.34 -50.08
C ALA A 61 -12.99 0.92 -50.13
N PRO A 62 -12.53 -0.03 -49.29
CA PRO A 62 -11.12 -0.39 -49.21
C PRO A 62 -10.74 -1.52 -50.20
N PRO A 63 -9.54 -1.50 -50.78
CA PRO A 63 -8.92 -2.68 -51.37
C PRO A 63 -8.49 -3.66 -50.27
N ALA A 64 -8.52 -4.95 -50.60
CA ALA A 64 -8.24 -6.04 -49.68
C ALA A 64 -6.76 -6.06 -49.22
N ALA A 65 -6.46 -5.42 -48.08
CA ALA A 65 -5.51 -5.83 -47.04
C ALA A 65 -5.11 -4.63 -46.16
N SER A 66 -5.92 -4.31 -45.14
CA SER A 66 -5.49 -3.68 -43.89
C SER A 66 -6.67 -3.61 -42.91
N ARG A 67 -6.68 -4.47 -41.88
CA ARG A 67 -7.63 -4.40 -40.76
C ARG A 67 -6.97 -3.69 -39.57
N GLN A 68 -7.65 -2.65 -39.06
CA GLN A 68 -7.55 -2.14 -37.68
C GLN A 68 -8.99 -1.85 -37.21
N PRO A 69 -9.26 -1.77 -35.89
CA PRO A 69 -9.44 -2.86 -34.94
C PRO A 69 -10.95 -3.13 -34.66
N ALA A 70 -11.30 -4.39 -34.40
CA ALA A 70 -12.66 -4.79 -34.05
C ALA A 70 -12.93 -4.54 -32.55
N SER A 71 -13.65 -3.47 -32.22
CA SER A 71 -14.21 -3.24 -30.88
C SER A 71 -15.74 -3.19 -30.92
N ALA A 72 -16.35 -4.21 -31.53
CA ALA A 72 -17.70 -4.70 -31.28
C ALA A 72 -17.89 -5.97 -32.15
N PRO A 73 -18.22 -7.14 -31.59
CA PRO A 73 -18.61 -8.30 -32.39
C PRO A 73 -19.88 -7.96 -33.19
N LEU A 74 -19.90 -8.28 -34.50
CA LEU A 74 -21.04 -8.01 -35.39
C LEU A 74 -22.39 -8.56 -34.86
N PHE A 75 -22.38 -9.62 -34.04
CA PHE A 75 -23.61 -10.23 -33.50
C PHE A 75 -24.38 -9.31 -32.53
N MET A 76 -23.72 -8.36 -31.85
CA MET A 76 -24.41 -7.42 -30.95
C MET A 76 -25.18 -6.32 -31.70
N LEU A 77 -24.83 -6.05 -32.97
CA LEU A 77 -25.59 -5.15 -33.83
C LEU A 77 -26.86 -5.84 -34.36
N ASP A 78 -26.77 -7.13 -34.70
CA ASP A 78 -27.91 -7.90 -35.21
C ASP A 78 -29.00 -8.10 -34.14
N LEU A 79 -28.62 -8.31 -32.87
CA LEU A 79 -29.57 -8.41 -31.75
C LEU A 79 -30.26 -7.07 -31.45
N TYR A 80 -29.54 -5.94 -31.60
CA TYR A 80 -30.11 -4.60 -31.39
C TYR A 80 -31.08 -4.21 -32.51
N HIS A 81 -30.85 -4.71 -33.74
CA HIS A 81 -31.76 -4.52 -34.87
C HIS A 81 -33.00 -5.43 -34.80
N ALA A 82 -32.87 -6.68 -34.32
CA ALA A 82 -34.01 -7.59 -34.15
C ALA A 82 -35.00 -7.14 -33.06
N VAL A 83 -34.52 -6.45 -32.02
CA VAL A 83 -35.36 -5.87 -30.95
C VAL A 83 -36.04 -4.56 -31.40
N ALA A 84 -35.57 -3.93 -32.47
CA ALA A 84 -36.14 -2.68 -32.98
C ALA A 84 -37.34 -2.87 -33.93
N ASP A 85 -37.56 -4.08 -34.46
CA ASP A 85 -38.56 -4.38 -35.50
C ASP A 85 -39.77 -5.24 -35.01
N GLY A 86 -40.02 -5.31 -33.70
CA GLY A 86 -41.07 -6.13 -33.12
C GLY A 86 -42.35 -5.39 -32.72
N ASP A 87 -43.04 -4.73 -33.66
CA ASP A 87 -44.46 -4.33 -33.52
C ASP A 87 -45.11 -4.40 -34.91
N ASP A 88 -45.69 -5.55 -35.29
CA ASP A 88 -47.09 -5.68 -35.77
C ASP A 88 -47.42 -7.09 -36.31
N ASP A 89 -48.69 -7.45 -36.09
CA ASP A 89 -49.52 -8.45 -36.76
C ASP A 89 -49.46 -9.97 -36.43
N GLY A 90 -50.38 -10.31 -35.53
CA GLY A 90 -51.18 -11.53 -35.36
C GLY A 90 -51.25 -12.61 -36.45
N GLY A 91 -50.95 -13.84 -36.06
CA GLY A 91 -51.41 -15.08 -36.68
C GLY A 91 -50.67 -16.34 -36.23
N LEU A 92 -51.39 -17.36 -35.71
CA LEU A 92 -50.90 -18.75 -35.47
C LEU A 92 -51.63 -19.71 -36.44
N PRO A 93 -51.17 -20.95 -36.74
CA PRO A 93 -49.79 -21.49 -36.78
C PRO A 93 -49.51 -22.41 -38.01
N GLN A 94 -48.23 -22.59 -38.39
CA GLN A 94 -47.63 -23.90 -38.71
C GLN A 94 -46.08 -23.77 -38.81
N PRO A 95 -45.29 -24.72 -38.28
CA PRO A 95 -43.86 -24.53 -38.09
C PRO A 95 -43.08 -24.96 -39.34
N HIS A 96 -42.56 -23.97 -40.07
CA HIS A 96 -41.40 -24.19 -40.92
C HIS A 96 -40.24 -23.39 -40.34
N LEU A 97 -39.34 -24.09 -39.63
CA LEU A 97 -38.16 -23.46 -39.03
C LEU A 97 -37.33 -22.77 -40.12
N GLY A 98 -37.26 -21.45 -40.03
CA GLY A 98 -36.41 -20.62 -40.88
C GLY A 98 -35.00 -20.52 -40.30
N ARG A 99 -34.04 -20.15 -41.15
CA ARG A 99 -32.61 -20.01 -40.80
C ARG A 99 -32.31 -19.01 -39.66
N SER A 100 -33.30 -18.22 -39.26
CA SER A 100 -33.30 -17.29 -38.12
C SER A 100 -33.69 -17.91 -36.79
N ASP A 101 -34.25 -19.13 -36.76
CA ASP A 101 -34.63 -19.85 -35.53
C ASP A 101 -33.44 -20.57 -34.85
N LEU A 102 -32.23 -20.40 -35.39
CA LEU A 102 -31.02 -21.12 -35.01
C LEU A 102 -30.09 -20.36 -34.04
N VAL A 103 -30.49 -19.19 -33.53
CA VAL A 103 -29.63 -18.40 -32.61
C VAL A 103 -30.08 -18.42 -31.14
N MET A 104 -31.33 -18.75 -30.81
CA MET A 104 -31.74 -19.12 -29.44
C MET A 104 -33.06 -19.91 -29.49
N SER A 105 -33.03 -21.22 -29.23
CA SER A 105 -34.26 -21.98 -29.00
C SER A 105 -34.50 -22.13 -27.50
N PHE A 106 -35.53 -21.48 -26.96
CA PHE A 106 -36.03 -21.75 -25.61
C PHE A 106 -36.79 -23.08 -25.63
N VAL A 107 -36.12 -24.18 -25.29
CA VAL A 107 -36.81 -25.47 -25.16
C VAL A 107 -37.12 -25.69 -23.69
N ASN A 108 -38.39 -25.56 -23.32
CA ASN A 108 -38.88 -26.05 -22.04
C ASN A 108 -39.06 -27.57 -22.15
N MET A 109 -37.96 -28.34 -22.06
CA MET A 109 -38.04 -29.80 -22.04
C MET A 109 -38.50 -30.27 -20.67
N VAL A 110 -39.82 -30.41 -20.51
CA VAL A 110 -40.38 -31.28 -19.48
C VAL A 110 -40.41 -32.68 -20.08
N GLU A 111 -39.39 -33.51 -19.84
CA GLU A 111 -39.59 -34.95 -19.97
C GLU A 111 -40.57 -35.37 -18.87
N ARG A 112 -41.85 -35.48 -19.23
CA ARG A 112 -42.87 -36.08 -18.39
C ARG A 112 -42.60 -37.56 -18.30
N ASP A 113 -41.94 -37.98 -17.23
CA ASP A 113 -41.95 -39.40 -16.86
C ASP A 113 -43.37 -39.74 -16.39
N HIS A 114 -44.15 -40.41 -17.24
CA HIS A 114 -45.59 -40.64 -17.05
C HIS A 114 -45.93 -41.65 -15.92
N THR A 115 -45.00 -41.94 -15.01
CA THR A 115 -45.17 -42.96 -13.97
C THR A 115 -44.98 -42.48 -12.53
N LEU A 116 -44.74 -41.18 -12.27
CA LEU A 116 -44.59 -40.66 -10.90
C LEU A 116 -45.39 -39.37 -10.71
N ASP A 117 -46.29 -39.40 -9.73
CA ASP A 117 -47.11 -38.28 -9.27
C ASP A 117 -46.22 -37.32 -8.44
N TYR A 118 -45.45 -36.43 -9.09
CA TYR A 118 -44.59 -35.46 -8.38
C TYR A 118 -44.49 -34.09 -9.09
N GLN A 119 -44.29 -33.06 -8.26
CA GLN A 119 -44.29 -31.61 -8.51
C GLN A 119 -43.45 -31.15 -9.72
N GLU A 120 -43.82 -30.01 -10.30
CA GLU A 120 -43.08 -29.35 -11.40
C GLU A 120 -41.57 -29.20 -11.05
N PRO A 121 -40.64 -29.45 -11.99
CA PRO A 121 -39.22 -29.33 -11.73
C PRO A 121 -38.84 -27.88 -11.38
N HIS A 122 -38.06 -27.72 -10.31
CA HIS A 122 -37.75 -26.42 -9.70
C HIS A 122 -36.60 -25.63 -10.37
N TRP A 123 -36.25 -25.97 -11.60
CA TRP A 123 -35.11 -25.39 -12.32
C TRP A 123 -35.46 -25.08 -13.78
N LYS A 124 -34.71 -24.16 -14.39
CA LYS A 124 -34.84 -23.85 -15.83
C LYS A 124 -33.54 -24.12 -16.58
N GLU A 125 -33.64 -24.76 -17.74
CA GLU A 125 -32.50 -25.00 -18.62
C GLU A 125 -32.47 -24.02 -19.80
N PHE A 126 -31.28 -23.54 -20.15
CA PHE A 126 -31.00 -22.67 -21.28
C PHE A 126 -30.01 -23.38 -22.19
N ARG A 127 -30.40 -23.67 -23.44
CA ARG A 127 -29.50 -24.27 -24.42
C ARG A 127 -28.97 -23.24 -25.41
N PHE A 128 -27.70 -23.34 -25.78
CA PHE A 128 -27.01 -22.37 -26.65
C PHE A 128 -26.36 -23.05 -27.86
N ASP A 129 -26.50 -22.45 -29.04
CA ASP A 129 -25.71 -22.84 -30.23
C ASP A 129 -24.51 -21.91 -30.38
N LEU A 130 -23.32 -22.46 -30.17
CA LEU A 130 -22.03 -21.74 -30.27
C LEU A 130 -21.23 -22.14 -31.50
N THR A 131 -21.85 -22.80 -32.48
CA THR A 131 -21.20 -23.20 -33.74
C THR A 131 -20.72 -22.01 -34.59
N GLN A 132 -21.19 -20.79 -34.30
CA GLN A 132 -20.76 -19.56 -34.98
C GLN A 132 -19.42 -19.00 -34.47
N ILE A 133 -18.87 -19.51 -33.37
CA ILE A 133 -17.53 -19.11 -32.89
C ILE A 133 -16.47 -19.82 -33.75
N PRO A 134 -15.61 -19.09 -34.49
CA PRO A 134 -14.61 -19.70 -35.34
C PRO A 134 -13.63 -20.57 -34.55
N ALA A 135 -13.29 -21.75 -35.09
CA ALA A 135 -12.32 -22.64 -34.48
C ALA A 135 -10.96 -21.93 -34.29
N GLY A 136 -10.48 -21.88 -33.05
CA GLY A 136 -9.20 -21.26 -32.68
C GLY A 136 -9.30 -19.89 -32.00
N GLU A 137 -10.51 -19.38 -31.74
CA GLU A 137 -10.73 -18.24 -30.84
C GLU A 137 -10.89 -18.71 -29.39
N VAL A 138 -10.32 -17.97 -28.45
CA VAL A 138 -10.41 -18.25 -27.00
C VAL A 138 -11.40 -17.28 -26.39
N VAL A 139 -12.42 -17.78 -25.70
CA VAL A 139 -13.30 -16.97 -24.84
C VAL A 139 -12.56 -16.73 -23.52
N THR A 140 -12.31 -15.47 -23.18
CA THR A 140 -11.60 -15.07 -21.95
C THR A 140 -12.56 -14.75 -20.80
N ALA A 141 -13.83 -14.49 -21.11
CA ALA A 141 -14.89 -14.26 -20.14
C ALA A 141 -16.27 -14.53 -20.77
N ALA A 142 -17.17 -15.12 -19.99
CA ALA A 142 -18.57 -15.33 -20.36
C ALA A 142 -19.51 -14.92 -19.21
N GLU A 143 -20.48 -14.06 -19.51
CA GLU A 143 -21.49 -13.61 -18.55
C GLU A 143 -22.88 -14.02 -19.03
N PHE A 144 -23.69 -14.55 -18.12
CA PHE A 144 -25.11 -14.77 -18.34
C PHE A 144 -25.92 -13.74 -17.57
N ARG A 145 -26.77 -13.01 -18.28
CA ARG A 145 -27.56 -11.92 -17.70
C ARG A 145 -29.04 -12.27 -17.74
N ILE A 146 -29.73 -12.12 -16.61
CA ILE A 146 -31.19 -12.22 -16.54
C ILE A 146 -31.73 -10.95 -15.88
N TYR A 147 -32.78 -10.36 -16.45
CA TYR A 147 -33.49 -9.29 -15.78
C TYR A 147 -34.59 -9.85 -14.89
N LYS A 148 -34.57 -9.45 -13.62
CA LYS A 148 -35.64 -9.74 -12.66
C LYS A 148 -36.62 -8.58 -12.63
N GLU A 149 -37.88 -8.87 -12.94
CA GLU A 149 -38.99 -7.95 -12.72
C GLU A 149 -39.39 -7.87 -11.23
N PRO A 150 -39.99 -6.75 -10.79
CA PRO A 150 -40.50 -6.60 -9.44
C PRO A 150 -41.68 -7.56 -9.22
N SER A 151 -41.61 -8.37 -8.17
CA SER A 151 -42.70 -9.28 -7.82
C SER A 151 -43.86 -8.49 -7.19
N THR A 152 -45.10 -8.78 -7.60
CA THR A 152 -46.30 -8.19 -7.00
C THR A 152 -46.66 -8.78 -5.64
N HIS A 153 -45.92 -9.80 -5.18
CA HIS A 153 -46.15 -10.44 -3.89
C HIS A 153 -45.23 -9.85 -2.80
N PRO A 154 -45.79 -9.26 -1.72
CA PRO A 154 -45.00 -8.72 -0.62
C PRO A 154 -44.53 -9.86 0.28
N LEU A 155 -43.43 -10.51 -0.10
CA LEU A 155 -42.76 -11.52 0.72
C LEU A 155 -41.36 -11.02 1.06
N ASN A 156 -41.04 -11.02 2.36
CA ASN A 156 -39.75 -10.54 2.88
C ASN A 156 -38.70 -11.67 2.81
N THR A 157 -38.60 -12.30 1.64
CA THR A 157 -37.87 -13.55 1.44
C THR A 157 -36.59 -13.30 0.66
N THR A 158 -35.50 -13.91 1.12
CA THR A 158 -34.21 -13.93 0.43
C THR A 158 -34.21 -15.04 -0.62
N LEU A 159 -33.79 -14.73 -1.84
CA LEU A 159 -33.67 -15.68 -2.96
C LEU A 159 -32.19 -15.99 -3.20
N HIS A 160 -31.88 -17.27 -3.25
CA HIS A 160 -30.58 -17.82 -3.65
C HIS A 160 -30.69 -18.36 -5.07
N VAL A 161 -29.95 -17.78 -5.99
CA VAL A 161 -30.00 -18.12 -7.41
C VAL A 161 -28.69 -18.73 -7.84
N THR A 162 -28.73 -20.02 -8.10
CA THR A 162 -27.57 -20.85 -8.44
C THR A 162 -27.59 -21.22 -9.90
N MET A 163 -26.43 -21.13 -10.56
CA MET A 163 -26.26 -21.53 -11.95
C MET A 163 -25.33 -22.75 -12.07
N PHE A 164 -25.73 -23.72 -12.89
CA PHE A 164 -24.95 -24.91 -13.19
C PHE A 164 -24.79 -25.13 -14.70
N GLU A 165 -23.74 -25.84 -15.10
CA GLU A 165 -23.57 -26.39 -16.45
C GLU A 165 -24.19 -27.80 -16.54
N VAL A 166 -24.91 -28.07 -17.63
CA VAL A 166 -25.47 -29.39 -17.97
C VAL A 166 -24.46 -30.17 -18.80
N VAL A 167 -23.97 -31.30 -18.27
CA VAL A 167 -22.80 -32.01 -18.83
C VAL A 167 -23.19 -33.30 -19.59
N GLN A 168 -24.33 -33.92 -19.29
CA GLN A 168 -24.86 -35.11 -19.96
C GLN A 168 -26.41 -35.12 -19.97
N GLU A 169 -27.04 -35.52 -21.08
CA GLU A 169 -28.52 -35.57 -21.20
C GLU A 169 -29.21 -36.63 -20.32
N ARG A 170 -28.49 -37.59 -19.72
CA ARG A 170 -29.11 -38.82 -19.18
C ARG A 170 -29.14 -39.00 -17.66
N SER A 171 -28.57 -38.10 -16.85
CA SER A 171 -28.75 -38.15 -15.39
C SER A 171 -29.13 -36.78 -14.82
N ASN A 172 -30.42 -36.60 -14.56
CA ASN A 172 -30.98 -35.40 -13.91
C ASN A 172 -30.72 -35.37 -12.38
N ARG A 173 -29.58 -35.89 -11.91
CA ARG A 173 -29.19 -35.79 -10.49
C ARG A 173 -28.33 -34.55 -10.29
N GLU A 174 -28.69 -33.74 -9.31
CA GLU A 174 -28.00 -32.49 -8.96
C GLU A 174 -26.50 -32.70 -8.65
N SER A 175 -26.14 -33.90 -8.18
CA SER A 175 -24.75 -34.33 -7.97
C SER A 175 -23.88 -34.39 -9.23
N ASP A 176 -24.51 -34.36 -10.41
CA ASP A 176 -23.84 -34.51 -11.71
C ASP A 176 -23.75 -33.16 -12.47
N LEU A 177 -24.26 -32.08 -11.87
CA LEU A 177 -24.22 -30.72 -12.40
C LEU A 177 -22.94 -29.99 -11.95
N PHE A 178 -22.36 -29.16 -12.82
CA PHE A 178 -21.15 -28.39 -12.50
C PHE A 178 -21.52 -26.96 -12.07
N PHE A 179 -21.29 -26.61 -10.82
CA PHE A 179 -21.58 -25.28 -10.26
C PHE A 179 -20.77 -24.17 -10.96
N LEU A 180 -21.44 -23.08 -11.32
CA LEU A 180 -20.82 -21.93 -12.01
C LEU A 180 -20.82 -20.68 -11.14
N ASP A 181 -21.99 -20.26 -10.61
CA ASP A 181 -22.13 -19.04 -9.82
C ASP A 181 -23.35 -19.10 -8.89
N LEU A 182 -23.35 -18.28 -7.83
CA LEU A 182 -24.45 -18.13 -6.86
C LEU A 182 -24.61 -16.65 -6.50
N GLN A 183 -25.83 -16.13 -6.66
CA GLN A 183 -26.19 -14.78 -6.22
C GLN A 183 -27.39 -14.78 -5.28
N THR A 184 -27.38 -13.83 -4.35
CA THR A 184 -28.43 -13.69 -3.35
C THR A 184 -29.05 -12.30 -3.44
N PHE A 185 -30.38 -12.21 -3.50
CA PHE A 185 -31.11 -10.94 -3.55
C PHE A 185 -32.45 -11.03 -2.82
N ARG A 186 -33.07 -9.89 -2.51
CA ARG A 186 -34.40 -9.90 -1.89
C ARG A 186 -35.47 -10.07 -2.97
N SER A 187 -36.53 -10.82 -2.68
CA SER A 187 -37.65 -11.04 -3.62
C SER A 187 -38.28 -9.74 -4.15
N GLY A 188 -38.21 -8.64 -3.38
CA GLY A 188 -38.68 -7.31 -3.80
C GLY A 188 -37.75 -6.51 -4.73
N ASP A 189 -36.50 -6.93 -4.94
CA ASP A 189 -35.52 -6.16 -5.71
C ASP A 189 -35.73 -6.34 -7.23
N GLU A 190 -35.72 -5.27 -8.01
CA GLU A 190 -35.74 -5.27 -9.49
C GLU A 190 -34.32 -5.00 -10.03
N GLY A 191 -33.91 -5.70 -11.08
CA GLY A 191 -32.62 -5.43 -11.71
C GLY A 191 -32.01 -6.56 -12.52
N TRP A 192 -30.85 -6.28 -13.12
CA TRP A 192 -30.05 -7.27 -13.85
C TRP A 192 -29.24 -8.14 -12.89
N LEU A 193 -29.45 -9.45 -12.98
CA LEU A 193 -28.58 -10.48 -12.43
C LEU A 193 -27.52 -10.80 -13.48
N VAL A 194 -26.24 -10.74 -13.10
CA VAL A 194 -25.10 -10.98 -14.01
C VAL A 194 -24.26 -12.10 -13.44
N LEU A 195 -24.45 -13.31 -13.95
CA LEU A 195 -23.80 -14.53 -13.47
C LEU A 195 -22.54 -14.82 -14.28
N ASP A 196 -21.42 -15.07 -13.62
CA ASP A 196 -20.16 -15.45 -14.28
C ASP A 196 -20.21 -16.93 -14.65
N ILE A 197 -20.19 -17.21 -15.96
CA ILE A 197 -20.22 -18.57 -16.50
C ILE A 197 -18.99 -18.85 -17.36
N THR A 198 -17.91 -18.11 -17.15
CA THR A 198 -16.65 -18.24 -17.89
C THR A 198 -16.14 -19.67 -17.86
N ALA A 199 -16.28 -20.38 -16.74
CA ALA A 199 -15.90 -21.79 -16.61
C ALA A 199 -16.66 -22.74 -17.55
N ALA A 200 -17.91 -22.45 -17.90
CA ALA A 200 -18.67 -23.24 -18.88
C ALA A 200 -18.16 -23.02 -20.32
N SER A 201 -17.68 -21.79 -20.62
CA SER A 201 -17.25 -21.43 -21.97
C SER A 201 -16.05 -22.26 -22.48
N ASP A 202 -15.16 -22.68 -21.60
CA ASP A 202 -14.02 -23.54 -21.95
C ASP A 202 -14.47 -24.91 -22.49
N ARG A 203 -15.51 -25.51 -21.88
CA ARG A 203 -16.03 -26.82 -22.30
C ARG A 203 -16.87 -26.70 -23.57
N TRP A 204 -17.59 -25.59 -23.72
CA TRP A 204 -18.39 -25.27 -24.90
C TRP A 204 -17.52 -25.15 -26.16
N LEU A 205 -16.36 -24.50 -26.06
CA LEU A 205 -15.40 -24.37 -27.16
C LEU A 205 -14.70 -25.70 -27.51
N LEU A 206 -14.57 -26.63 -26.56
CA LEU A 206 -13.97 -27.94 -26.82
C LEU A 206 -14.95 -28.93 -27.47
N ASN A 207 -16.26 -28.72 -27.32
CA ASN A 207 -17.31 -29.64 -27.78
C ASN A 207 -18.40 -28.91 -28.59
N HIS A 208 -18.02 -28.27 -29.70
CA HIS A 208 -18.92 -27.52 -30.61
C HIS A 208 -20.15 -28.28 -31.18
N LYS A 209 -20.33 -29.58 -30.88
CA LYS A 209 -21.39 -30.44 -31.48
C LYS A 209 -22.25 -31.19 -30.45
N LYS A 210 -22.23 -30.80 -29.18
CA LYS A 210 -23.04 -31.45 -28.13
C LYS A 210 -23.94 -30.43 -27.46
N ASP A 211 -25.12 -30.86 -27.02
CA ASP A 211 -26.13 -30.06 -26.33
C ASP A 211 -25.57 -29.30 -25.13
N LEU A 212 -25.28 -28.02 -25.33
CA LEU A 212 -24.76 -27.12 -24.31
C LEU A 212 -25.94 -26.52 -23.55
N GLY A 213 -26.07 -26.84 -22.26
CA GLY A 213 -27.14 -26.34 -21.41
C GLY A 213 -26.60 -25.65 -20.15
N LEU A 214 -27.22 -24.55 -19.73
CA LEU A 214 -27.10 -23.99 -18.39
C LEU A 214 -28.38 -24.28 -17.62
N ARG A 215 -28.29 -24.52 -16.32
CA ARG A 215 -29.44 -24.78 -15.46
C ARG A 215 -29.45 -23.82 -14.27
N LEU A 216 -30.55 -23.08 -14.13
CA LEU A 216 -30.77 -22.10 -13.08
C LEU A 216 -31.71 -22.67 -12.01
N TYR A 217 -31.28 -22.59 -10.75
CA TYR A 217 -32.04 -22.95 -9.55
C TYR A 217 -32.33 -21.70 -8.73
N VAL A 218 -33.50 -21.66 -8.09
CA VAL A 218 -33.90 -20.57 -7.19
C VAL A 218 -34.46 -21.19 -5.91
N GLU A 219 -33.84 -20.88 -4.79
CA GLU A 219 -34.22 -21.38 -3.47
C GLU A 219 -34.46 -20.21 -2.51
N THR A 220 -35.33 -20.39 -1.51
CA THR A 220 -35.50 -19.42 -0.42
C THR A 220 -34.71 -19.84 0.81
N GLU A 221 -34.49 -18.90 1.73
CA GLU A 221 -33.75 -19.12 2.98
C GLU A 221 -34.36 -20.24 3.87
N ASP A 222 -35.66 -20.48 3.76
CA ASP A 222 -36.38 -21.55 4.46
C ASP A 222 -36.26 -22.93 3.77
N GLY A 223 -35.50 -23.02 2.68
CA GLY A 223 -35.33 -24.25 1.88
C GLY A 223 -36.55 -24.63 1.05
N GLU A 224 -37.56 -23.75 0.97
CA GLU A 224 -38.64 -23.91 0.01
C GLU A 224 -38.14 -23.55 -1.39
N VAL A 225 -38.61 -24.29 -2.39
CA VAL A 225 -38.22 -24.07 -3.78
C VAL A 225 -39.41 -23.50 -4.53
N PRO A 226 -39.64 -22.17 -4.44
CA PRO A 226 -40.78 -21.55 -5.10
C PRO A 226 -40.64 -21.75 -6.60
N GLY A 227 -41.73 -22.14 -7.26
CA GLY A 227 -41.73 -22.38 -8.70
C GLY A 227 -41.11 -21.18 -9.41
N LEU A 228 -40.08 -21.45 -10.22
CA LEU A 228 -39.20 -20.41 -10.77
C LEU A 228 -40.01 -19.34 -11.49
N SER A 229 -41.15 -19.72 -12.11
CA SER A 229 -42.20 -18.93 -12.79
C SER A 229 -42.96 -17.89 -11.95
N ARG A 230 -42.89 -17.93 -10.62
CA ARG A 230 -43.62 -17.02 -9.71
C ARG A 230 -42.77 -15.91 -9.10
N GLU A 231 -41.48 -16.16 -8.87
CA GLU A 231 -40.59 -15.23 -8.16
C GLU A 231 -39.72 -14.36 -9.10
N LEU A 232 -39.55 -14.77 -10.36
CA LEU A 232 -38.67 -14.13 -11.35
C LEU A 232 -39.36 -13.78 -12.69
N PRO A 233 -40.49 -13.02 -12.71
CA PRO A 233 -41.19 -12.62 -13.94
C PRO A 233 -40.23 -12.20 -15.08
N TRP A 234 -40.39 -12.81 -16.25
CA TRP A 234 -39.39 -12.94 -17.32
C TRP A 234 -39.48 -11.77 -18.29
N ALA A 235 -38.56 -10.82 -18.20
CA ALA A 235 -38.39 -9.83 -19.26
C ALA A 235 -37.38 -10.29 -20.33
N MET A 236 -36.12 -10.60 -19.95
CA MET A 236 -35.04 -10.90 -20.90
C MET A 236 -33.86 -11.69 -20.30
N ALA A 237 -33.22 -12.56 -21.10
CA ALA A 237 -31.95 -13.24 -20.80
C ALA A 237 -30.95 -13.09 -21.96
N ALA A 238 -29.66 -12.87 -21.66
CA ALA A 238 -28.61 -12.66 -22.66
C ALA A 238 -27.26 -13.28 -22.26
N LEU A 239 -26.56 -13.87 -23.23
CA LEU A 239 -25.21 -14.42 -23.08
C LEU A 239 -24.19 -13.46 -23.71
N ARG A 240 -23.17 -13.04 -22.96
CA ARG A 240 -22.08 -12.19 -23.46
C ARG A 240 -20.76 -12.95 -23.43
N LEU A 241 -20.10 -13.08 -24.58
CA LEU A 241 -18.77 -13.71 -24.72
C LEU A 241 -17.73 -12.65 -25.11
N LEU A 242 -16.59 -12.65 -24.44
CA LEU A 242 -15.41 -11.86 -24.81
C LEU A 242 -14.35 -12.81 -25.37
N ALA A 243 -13.99 -12.68 -26.65
CA ALA A 243 -13.01 -13.54 -27.31
C ALA A 243 -11.76 -12.78 -27.77
N TRP A 244 -10.61 -13.47 -27.78
CA TRP A 244 -9.32 -12.96 -28.29
C TRP A 244 -8.80 -13.86 -29.43
N ALA A 245 -8.38 -13.25 -30.55
CA ALA A 245 -7.87 -13.97 -31.72
C ALA A 245 -6.35 -14.17 -31.65
N LEU A 246 -5.87 -15.41 -31.73
CA LEU A 246 -4.43 -15.72 -31.82
C LEU A 246 -3.92 -15.61 -33.27
N PRO A 247 -2.65 -15.19 -33.50
CA PRO A 247 -2.07 -15.11 -34.85
C PRO A 247 -1.84 -16.51 -35.46
N ARG A 248 -2.26 -16.70 -36.71
CA ARG A 248 -2.10 -17.95 -37.46
C ARG A 248 -0.63 -18.26 -37.76
N GLY A 249 -0.18 -19.48 -37.42
CA GLY A 249 1.00 -20.06 -38.05
C GLY A 249 1.79 -21.07 -37.23
N VAL A 250 1.22 -22.24 -36.92
CA VAL A 250 2.02 -23.45 -36.62
C VAL A 250 1.30 -24.67 -37.22
N SER A 251 2.00 -25.42 -38.07
CA SER A 251 1.50 -26.58 -38.80
C SER A 251 1.43 -27.82 -37.90
N ILE A 252 0.31 -28.55 -37.97
CA ILE A 252 0.03 -29.76 -37.19
C ILE A 252 0.54 -30.98 -37.98
N CYS A 253 1.47 -31.74 -37.40
CA CYS A 253 1.76 -33.12 -37.82
C CYS A 253 0.97 -34.11 -36.95
N ARG A 254 0.40 -35.14 -37.58
CA ARG A 254 -0.52 -36.14 -37.01
C ARG A 254 0.11 -36.99 -35.88
N PRO A 255 -0.66 -37.43 -34.85
CA PRO A 255 -0.20 -38.38 -33.84
C PRO A 255 -0.51 -39.85 -34.21
N PRO A 256 0.26 -40.84 -33.72
CA PRO A 256 -0.13 -42.26 -33.69
C PRO A 256 -1.01 -42.56 -32.44
N PRO A 257 -1.67 -43.73 -32.36
CA PRO A 257 -2.85 -43.90 -31.53
C PRO A 257 -2.59 -44.24 -30.06
N ALA A 258 -3.47 -43.67 -29.23
CA ALA A 258 -4.01 -44.08 -27.93
C ALA A 258 -3.09 -44.65 -26.84
N LEU A 259 -2.91 -43.85 -25.76
CA LEU A 259 -2.79 -44.33 -24.38
C LEU A 259 -3.69 -43.47 -23.45
N PRO A 260 -4.30 -44.04 -22.38
CA PRO A 260 -5.40 -43.41 -21.67
C PRO A 260 -4.98 -42.61 -20.41
N HIS A 261 -5.89 -41.70 -20.01
CA HIS A 261 -6.03 -40.94 -18.75
C HIS A 261 -5.32 -39.57 -18.58
N ARG A 262 -6.18 -38.56 -18.34
CA ARG A 262 -5.99 -37.23 -17.70
C ARG A 262 -5.14 -36.19 -18.46
N LEU A 263 -5.80 -35.25 -19.14
CA LEU A 263 -5.22 -33.96 -19.49
C LEU A 263 -6.02 -32.81 -18.87
N VAL A 264 -5.60 -32.39 -17.67
CA VAL A 264 -5.87 -31.04 -17.17
C VAL A 264 -4.99 -30.12 -18.02
N LEU A 265 -5.58 -29.29 -18.88
CA LEU A 265 -4.82 -28.25 -19.60
C LEU A 265 -4.37 -27.21 -18.57
N ARG A 266 -3.14 -27.37 -18.09
CA ARG A 266 -2.47 -26.45 -17.17
C ARG A 266 -2.10 -25.19 -17.96
N PHE A 267 -2.73 -24.05 -17.68
CA PHE A 267 -2.21 -22.73 -18.10
C PHE A 267 -0.92 -22.31 -17.34
N ALA A 268 -0.27 -23.26 -16.65
CA ALA A 268 1.15 -23.24 -16.32
C ALA A 268 1.72 -24.65 -16.56
N SER A 269 2.12 -24.95 -17.80
CA SER A 269 2.71 -26.23 -18.17
C SER A 269 4.23 -26.24 -17.96
N ASP A 270 4.70 -25.81 -16.80
CA ASP A 270 6.03 -26.19 -16.35
C ASP A 270 6.08 -26.39 -14.83
N ARG A 271 6.74 -27.47 -14.39
CA ARG A 271 7.11 -27.68 -12.98
C ARG A 271 8.33 -26.82 -12.60
N CYS A 272 8.90 -26.08 -13.55
CA CYS A 272 9.98 -25.15 -13.32
C CYS A 272 9.36 -23.79 -12.95
N GLY A 273 9.08 -23.60 -11.65
CA GLY A 273 8.82 -22.25 -11.15
C GLY A 273 10.02 -21.37 -11.46
N ARG A 274 9.80 -20.12 -11.89
CA ARG A 274 10.85 -19.10 -12.06
C ARG A 274 11.75 -18.98 -10.82
N VAL A 275 11.20 -19.29 -9.66
CA VAL A 275 11.90 -19.23 -8.37
C VAL A 275 12.73 -20.49 -8.15
N HIS A 276 14.03 -20.31 -7.93
CA HIS A 276 14.97 -21.40 -7.65
C HIS A 276 15.09 -21.64 -6.16
N PHE A 277 14.85 -22.88 -5.71
CA PHE A 277 15.01 -23.27 -4.31
C PHE A 277 16.38 -23.88 -4.07
N TYR A 278 17.06 -23.40 -3.03
CA TYR A 278 18.40 -23.84 -2.64
C TYR A 278 18.36 -24.49 -1.25
N THR A 279 19.29 -25.43 -1.03
CA THR A 279 19.51 -26.07 0.28
C THR A 279 20.75 -25.55 0.99
N ASP A 280 21.70 -24.96 0.25
CA ASP A 280 22.95 -24.40 0.77
C ASP A 280 22.99 -22.87 0.57
N PRO A 281 23.15 -22.08 1.66
CA PRO A 281 23.28 -20.63 1.56
C PRO A 281 24.41 -20.15 0.64
N VAL A 282 25.52 -20.90 0.54
CA VAL A 282 26.66 -20.52 -0.31
C VAL A 282 26.30 -20.60 -1.79
N GLN A 283 25.53 -21.62 -2.20
CA GLN A 283 25.01 -21.73 -3.55
C GLN A 283 23.97 -20.64 -3.85
N ALA A 284 23.15 -20.28 -2.86
CA ALA A 284 22.13 -19.24 -3.03
C ALA A 284 22.74 -17.85 -3.33
N VAL A 285 23.97 -17.57 -2.88
CA VAL A 285 24.72 -16.33 -3.16
C VAL A 285 25.73 -16.47 -4.30
N GLU A 286 25.63 -17.53 -5.10
CA GLU A 286 26.44 -17.69 -6.30
C GLU A 286 26.16 -16.56 -7.32
N GLY A 287 27.20 -16.10 -8.01
CA GLY A 287 27.11 -14.94 -8.92
C GLY A 287 27.40 -13.58 -8.28
N VAL A 288 27.37 -13.45 -6.95
CA VAL A 288 27.90 -12.24 -6.28
C VAL A 288 29.41 -12.17 -6.54
N LYS A 289 29.88 -11.05 -7.08
CA LYS A 289 31.29 -10.77 -7.43
C LYS A 289 31.84 -9.63 -6.57
N ASP A 290 33.16 -9.47 -6.59
CA ASP A 290 33.81 -8.32 -5.96
C ASP A 290 33.29 -7.01 -6.58
N GLY A 291 33.10 -5.98 -5.74
CA GLY A 291 32.55 -4.69 -6.18
C GLY A 291 31.02 -4.64 -6.33
N ALA A 292 30.31 -5.76 -6.17
CA ALA A 292 28.86 -5.82 -6.32
C ALA A 292 28.13 -4.90 -5.33
N THR A 293 27.02 -4.33 -5.77
CA THR A 293 26.05 -3.62 -4.92
C THR A 293 25.07 -4.63 -4.35
N VAL A 294 25.01 -4.73 -3.02
CA VAL A 294 24.18 -5.70 -2.31
C VAL A 294 23.29 -5.00 -1.30
N MET A 295 21.98 -5.19 -1.43
CA MET A 295 21.01 -4.77 -0.41
C MET A 295 20.91 -5.83 0.69
N LEU A 296 20.94 -5.41 1.94
CA LEU A 296 20.70 -6.27 3.10
C LEU A 296 19.45 -5.79 3.84
N GLY A 297 18.41 -6.62 3.85
CA GLY A 297 17.19 -6.34 4.59
C GLY A 297 17.38 -6.33 6.11
N GLY A 298 16.39 -5.79 6.81
CA GLY A 298 16.35 -5.73 8.27
C GLY A 298 16.38 -4.32 8.85
N PHE A 299 16.07 -4.22 10.14
CA PHE A 299 16.13 -3.00 10.94
C PHE A 299 16.78 -3.31 12.30
N GLY A 300 17.96 -2.72 12.55
CA GLY A 300 18.84 -3.22 13.62
C GLY A 300 19.19 -4.70 13.40
N LEU A 301 18.79 -5.56 14.33
CA LEU A 301 18.92 -7.03 14.21
C LEU A 301 17.59 -7.74 13.87
N CYS A 302 16.49 -6.98 13.70
CA CYS A 302 15.18 -7.55 13.42
C CYS A 302 14.98 -7.76 11.91
N GLY A 303 14.75 -9.01 11.50
CA GLY A 303 14.55 -9.37 10.10
C GLY A 303 15.81 -9.25 9.24
N ILE A 304 16.99 -9.52 9.80
CA ILE A 304 18.23 -9.56 9.02
C ILE A 304 18.43 -10.94 8.37
N PRO A 305 19.04 -11.00 7.17
CA PRO A 305 19.30 -12.25 6.46
C PRO A 305 20.57 -12.94 7.00
N GLU A 306 20.52 -13.47 8.23
CA GLU A 306 21.69 -13.94 8.98
C GLU A 306 22.47 -15.08 8.29
N ASN A 307 21.79 -16.00 7.59
CA ASN A 307 22.44 -17.13 6.93
C ASN A 307 23.09 -16.70 5.61
N LEU A 308 22.41 -15.84 4.83
CA LEU A 308 22.97 -15.27 3.61
C LEU A 308 24.17 -14.35 3.88
N ILE A 309 24.15 -13.59 4.99
CA ILE A 309 25.31 -12.82 5.45
C ILE A 309 26.47 -13.78 5.80
N GLY A 310 26.18 -14.87 6.51
CA GLY A 310 27.16 -15.94 6.75
C GLY A 310 27.73 -16.54 5.47
N ALA A 311 26.90 -16.74 4.45
CA ALA A 311 27.30 -17.25 3.14
C ALA A 311 28.24 -16.28 2.40
N LEU A 312 27.91 -14.98 2.38
CA LEU A 312 28.78 -13.94 1.82
C LEU A 312 30.12 -13.89 2.53
N LYS A 313 30.12 -14.05 3.86
CA LYS A 313 31.35 -14.13 4.65
C LYS A 313 32.22 -15.30 4.21
N THR A 314 31.65 -16.49 4.13
CA THR A 314 32.35 -17.72 3.72
C THR A 314 32.89 -17.62 2.30
N LYS A 315 32.13 -17.03 1.38
CA LYS A 315 32.54 -16.82 -0.01
C LYS A 315 33.73 -15.86 -0.14
N GLY A 316 33.90 -14.94 0.82
CA GLY A 316 35.07 -14.06 0.87
C GLY A 316 35.10 -12.93 -0.17
N VAL A 317 33.98 -12.65 -0.85
CA VAL A 317 33.85 -11.55 -1.82
C VAL A 317 34.27 -10.21 -1.21
N LYS A 318 34.95 -9.37 -1.99
CA LYS A 318 35.56 -8.12 -1.56
C LYS A 318 34.91 -6.89 -2.19
N ASP A 319 35.25 -5.75 -1.62
CA ASP A 319 34.86 -4.43 -2.09
C ASP A 319 33.34 -4.22 -2.30
N LEU A 320 32.51 -4.87 -1.49
CA LEU A 320 31.06 -4.78 -1.61
C LEU A 320 30.55 -3.35 -1.34
N ASN A 321 29.56 -2.93 -2.12
CA ASN A 321 28.77 -1.72 -1.90
C ASN A 321 27.45 -2.11 -1.22
N ILE A 322 27.38 -1.95 0.10
CA ILE A 322 26.23 -2.39 0.87
C ILE A 322 25.19 -1.27 1.02
N VAL A 323 23.94 -1.59 0.75
CA VAL A 323 22.78 -0.74 1.04
C VAL A 323 21.96 -1.41 2.14
N SER A 324 21.86 -0.77 3.31
CA SER A 324 21.15 -1.31 4.47
C SER A 324 20.59 -0.18 5.33
N SER A 325 19.48 -0.40 6.03
CA SER A 325 18.99 0.57 7.03
C SER A 325 20.04 0.85 8.10
N ASN A 326 20.67 -0.21 8.61
CA ASN A 326 21.63 -0.18 9.72
C ASN A 326 22.83 -1.11 9.46
N VAL A 327 23.89 -0.96 10.25
CA VAL A 327 25.12 -1.80 10.18
C VAL A 327 25.14 -2.99 11.14
N GLY A 328 24.01 -3.28 11.81
CA GLY A 328 23.95 -4.32 12.84
C GLY A 328 24.84 -4.00 14.05
N VAL A 329 25.37 -5.04 14.69
CA VAL A 329 26.36 -4.93 15.79
C VAL A 329 27.67 -5.57 15.34
N GLU A 330 28.77 -5.35 16.08
CA GLU A 330 30.12 -5.73 15.62
C GLU A 330 30.26 -7.20 15.20
N ASP A 331 29.58 -8.12 15.89
CA ASP A 331 29.66 -9.56 15.68
C ASP A 331 28.41 -10.17 15.00
N PHE A 332 27.42 -9.36 14.58
CA PHE A 332 26.16 -9.86 14.05
C PHE A 332 25.53 -8.94 12.98
N GLY A 333 24.90 -9.54 11.97
CA GLY A 333 24.42 -8.81 10.80
C GLY A 333 25.58 -8.26 9.96
N LEU A 334 25.45 -7.04 9.44
CA LEU A 334 26.47 -6.43 8.57
C LEU A 334 27.85 -6.25 9.25
N GLY A 335 27.90 -6.18 10.58
CA GLY A 335 29.18 -6.15 11.32
C GLY A 335 30.11 -7.32 11.01
N ILE A 336 29.56 -8.50 10.68
CA ILE A 336 30.33 -9.68 10.28
C ILE A 336 31.15 -9.41 9.01
N LEU A 337 30.57 -8.73 8.02
CA LEU A 337 31.22 -8.42 6.74
C LEU A 337 32.20 -7.24 6.86
N LEU A 338 31.93 -6.32 7.80
CA LEU A 338 32.87 -5.26 8.15
C LEU A 338 34.12 -5.86 8.82
N ALA A 339 33.94 -6.75 9.79
CA ALA A 339 35.03 -7.42 10.50
C ALA A 339 35.91 -8.27 9.57
N SER A 340 35.33 -8.90 8.55
CA SER A 340 36.08 -9.65 7.52
C SER A 340 36.67 -8.78 6.41
N LYS A 341 36.54 -7.44 6.50
CA LYS A 341 36.99 -6.45 5.51
C LYS A 341 36.52 -6.81 4.09
N GLN A 342 35.23 -7.07 3.94
CA GLN A 342 34.59 -7.38 2.66
C GLN A 342 33.82 -6.21 2.06
N VAL A 343 33.62 -5.13 2.85
CA VAL A 343 32.77 -3.99 2.48
C VAL A 343 33.64 -2.77 2.19
N ARG A 344 33.41 -2.15 1.04
CA ARG A 344 34.05 -0.89 0.63
C ARG A 344 33.19 0.32 0.92
N ARG A 345 31.88 0.21 0.69
CA ARG A 345 30.93 1.31 0.85
C ARG A 345 29.70 0.85 1.61
N VAL A 346 29.18 1.71 2.48
CA VAL A 346 27.89 1.54 3.14
C VAL A 346 27.00 2.75 2.84
N VAL A 347 25.79 2.48 2.33
CA VAL A 347 24.69 3.44 2.28
C VAL A 347 23.71 3.06 3.37
N CYS A 348 23.53 3.92 4.37
CA CYS A 348 22.64 3.63 5.50
C CYS A 348 22.05 4.90 6.12
N SER A 349 21.05 4.74 7.00
CA SER A 349 20.45 5.88 7.71
C SER A 349 21.02 6.07 9.11
N TYR A 350 21.46 4.98 9.74
CA TYR A 350 21.89 5.03 11.13
C TYR A 350 22.89 3.91 11.46
N LEU A 351 24.05 4.31 11.99
CA LEU A 351 25.15 3.42 12.37
C LEU A 351 24.90 2.63 13.66
N GLY A 352 24.03 3.12 14.54
CA GLY A 352 23.75 2.41 15.79
C GLY A 352 24.91 2.41 16.78
N GLU A 353 25.16 1.24 17.38
CA GLU A 353 26.22 1.00 18.37
C GLU A 353 27.40 0.21 17.76
N ASN A 354 27.56 0.23 16.43
CA ASN A 354 28.66 -0.46 15.75
C ASN A 354 29.92 0.42 15.72
N THR A 355 30.79 0.28 16.73
CA THR A 355 32.01 1.11 16.83
C THR A 355 33.04 0.74 15.77
N LEU A 356 33.04 -0.50 15.29
CA LEU A 356 33.90 -0.93 14.20
C LEU A 356 33.64 -0.14 12.92
N CYS A 357 32.36 0.02 12.53
CA CYS A 357 32.00 0.81 11.36
C CYS A 357 32.44 2.27 11.50
N GLU A 358 32.24 2.88 12.67
CA GLU A 358 32.69 4.26 12.95
C GLU A 358 34.22 4.38 12.84
N LYS A 359 34.98 3.42 13.39
CA LYS A 359 36.44 3.38 13.29
C LYS A 359 36.92 3.24 11.84
N MET A 360 36.36 2.30 11.08
CA MET A 360 36.73 2.08 9.67
C MET A 360 36.41 3.30 8.80
N TYR A 361 35.31 3.99 9.08
CA TYR A 361 34.94 5.21 8.39
C TYR A 361 35.93 6.35 8.70
N LEU A 362 36.22 6.58 9.99
CA LEU A 362 37.15 7.64 10.41
C LEU A 362 38.61 7.36 10.00
N SER A 363 39.02 6.09 9.86
CA SER A 363 40.35 5.70 9.35
C SER A 363 40.47 5.76 7.83
N GLY A 364 39.37 6.02 7.11
CA GLY A 364 39.36 6.07 5.64
C GLY A 364 39.36 4.70 4.95
N GLU A 365 39.14 3.61 5.70
CA GLU A 365 39.00 2.25 5.18
C GLU A 365 37.63 2.01 4.52
N LEU A 366 36.60 2.78 4.93
CA LEU A 366 35.21 2.61 4.51
C LEU A 366 34.60 3.92 3.98
N ASP A 367 33.91 3.85 2.85
CA ASP A 367 33.06 4.93 2.35
C ASP A 367 31.67 4.86 3.01
N LEU A 368 31.18 5.95 3.56
CA LEU A 368 29.88 6.00 4.25
C LEU A 368 28.97 7.09 3.67
N GLU A 369 27.87 6.70 3.06
CA GLU A 369 26.79 7.61 2.63
C GLU A 369 25.63 7.54 3.63
N MET A 370 25.44 8.61 4.39
CA MET A 370 24.29 8.75 5.26
C MET A 370 23.08 9.28 4.49
N THR A 371 22.00 8.49 4.45
CA THR A 371 20.76 8.82 3.75
C THR A 371 19.60 8.81 4.75
N PRO A 372 18.70 9.82 4.77
CA PRO A 372 17.51 9.80 5.62
C PRO A 372 16.73 8.50 5.44
N GLN A 373 16.24 7.89 6.51
CA GLN A 373 15.72 6.52 6.46
C GLN A 373 14.52 6.38 5.52
N GLY A 374 13.61 7.35 5.51
CA GLY A 374 12.49 7.32 4.58
C GLY A 374 12.90 7.59 3.15
N THR A 375 13.84 8.52 2.93
CA THR A 375 14.45 8.71 1.61
C THR A 375 15.11 7.42 1.12
N LEU A 376 15.84 6.69 1.98
CA LEU A 376 16.46 5.41 1.63
C LEU A 376 15.39 4.39 1.21
N ALA A 377 14.33 4.23 2.00
CA ALA A 377 13.23 3.31 1.68
C ALA A 377 12.56 3.66 0.35
N GLU A 378 12.30 4.94 0.10
CA GLU A 378 11.64 5.42 -1.10
C GLU A 378 12.55 5.33 -2.35
N ARG A 379 13.85 5.61 -2.22
CA ARG A 379 14.83 5.39 -3.29
C ARG A 379 14.90 3.94 -3.72
N ILE A 380 14.85 3.01 -2.77
CA ILE A 380 14.80 1.57 -3.04
C ILE A 380 13.47 1.20 -3.73
N ARG A 381 12.33 1.62 -3.16
CA ARG A 381 11.01 1.40 -3.77
C ARG A 381 10.95 1.92 -5.21
N ALA A 382 11.41 3.14 -5.45
CA ALA A 382 11.46 3.76 -6.78
C ALA A 382 12.28 2.93 -7.77
N GLY A 383 13.43 2.39 -7.33
CA GLY A 383 14.27 1.49 -8.13
C GLY A 383 13.58 0.19 -8.53
N GLY A 384 12.72 -0.36 -7.67
CA GLY A 384 11.89 -1.53 -7.99
C GLY A 384 10.63 -1.23 -8.80
N ALA A 385 10.19 0.04 -8.80
CA ALA A 385 8.98 0.49 -9.49
C ALA A 385 9.23 1.13 -10.87
N GLY A 386 10.48 1.20 -11.32
CA GLY A 386 10.83 1.85 -12.59
C GLY A 386 10.71 3.39 -12.55
N VAL A 387 10.79 3.99 -11.36
CA VAL A 387 10.77 5.45 -11.17
C VAL A 387 12.21 5.93 -10.95
N PRO A 388 12.84 6.65 -11.89
CA PRO A 388 14.27 6.96 -11.80
C PRO A 388 14.62 8.00 -10.73
N ALA A 389 13.68 8.89 -10.39
CA ALA A 389 13.83 9.88 -9.34
C ALA A 389 12.46 10.38 -8.84
N PHE A 390 12.43 10.93 -7.64
CA PHE A 390 11.24 11.53 -7.01
C PHE A 390 11.63 12.73 -6.14
N TYR A 391 10.64 13.57 -5.80
CA TYR A 391 10.85 14.71 -4.90
C TYR A 391 10.39 14.39 -3.47
N THR A 392 11.16 14.83 -2.46
CA THR A 392 10.84 14.68 -1.02
C THR A 392 11.18 15.95 -0.23
N PRO A 393 10.38 16.37 0.77
CA PRO A 393 10.73 17.53 1.61
C PRO A 393 11.84 17.20 2.62
N THR A 394 12.12 15.90 2.81
CA THR A 394 13.09 15.39 3.77
C THR A 394 14.50 15.86 3.42
N GLY A 395 15.21 16.43 4.41
CA GLY A 395 16.59 16.90 4.26
C GLY A 395 16.74 18.31 3.69
N TYR A 396 15.65 19.01 3.33
CA TYR A 396 15.73 20.41 2.90
C TYR A 396 16.30 21.31 4.00
N GLY A 397 17.24 22.18 3.63
CA GLY A 397 17.98 23.06 4.56
C GLY A 397 18.99 22.32 5.44
N THR A 398 19.48 21.15 5.01
CA THR A 398 20.47 20.34 5.74
C THR A 398 21.64 19.97 4.83
N LEU A 399 22.68 19.33 5.40
CA LEU A 399 23.80 18.78 4.63
C LEU A 399 23.40 17.75 3.56
N VAL A 400 22.21 17.14 3.66
CA VAL A 400 21.68 16.26 2.61
C VAL A 400 21.39 17.07 1.35
N GLN A 401 20.74 18.24 1.49
CA GLN A 401 20.51 19.15 0.37
C GLN A 401 21.79 19.83 -0.07
N GLU A 402 22.50 20.46 0.86
CA GLU A 402 23.60 21.39 0.55
C GLU A 402 24.84 20.68 -0.01
N GLY A 403 24.93 19.36 0.22
CA GLY A 403 26.16 18.61 -0.03
C GLY A 403 27.21 18.91 1.04
N GLY A 404 28.43 18.41 0.82
CA GLY A 404 29.54 18.65 1.73
C GLY A 404 29.59 17.73 2.95
N ALA A 405 28.66 16.79 3.09
CA ALA A 405 28.76 15.75 4.12
C ALA A 405 29.92 14.81 3.79
N PRO A 406 30.83 14.52 4.74
CA PRO A 406 31.92 13.58 4.49
C PRO A 406 31.38 12.20 4.10
N ILE A 407 31.86 11.67 2.97
CA ILE A 407 31.63 10.29 2.53
C ILE A 407 32.88 9.45 2.80
N ARG A 408 34.07 10.04 2.63
CA ARG A 408 35.33 9.35 2.82
C ARG A 408 36.38 10.24 3.46
N TYR A 409 37.10 9.68 4.43
CA TYR A 409 38.32 10.24 5.00
C TYR A 409 39.58 9.62 4.39
N SER A 410 40.70 10.33 4.45
CA SER A 410 42.04 9.77 4.20
C SER A 410 42.55 9.10 5.49
N PRO A 411 43.58 8.24 5.40
CA PRO A 411 44.25 7.70 6.59
C PRO A 411 44.76 8.78 7.56
N ASP A 412 45.11 9.95 7.03
CA ASP A 412 45.58 11.10 7.81
C ASP A 412 44.42 11.96 8.37
N GLY A 413 43.17 11.54 8.17
CA GLY A 413 41.96 12.22 8.67
C GLY A 413 41.47 13.38 7.81
N HIS A 414 42.02 13.59 6.61
CA HIS A 414 41.55 14.61 5.68
C HIS A 414 40.30 14.17 4.92
N LEU A 415 39.45 15.12 4.51
CA LEU A 415 38.26 14.84 3.72
C LEU A 415 38.65 14.52 2.27
N VAL A 416 38.30 13.33 1.79
CA VAL A 416 38.62 12.86 0.43
C VAL A 416 37.41 13.00 -0.49
N THR A 417 36.24 12.59 -0.02
CA THR A 417 35.01 12.61 -0.82
C THR A 417 33.88 13.20 0.01
N LEU A 418 33.16 14.13 -0.58
CA LEU A 418 32.01 14.79 0.02
C LEU A 418 30.74 14.45 -0.75
N SER A 419 29.60 14.49 -0.07
CA SER A 419 28.29 14.35 -0.69
C SER A 419 28.04 15.49 -1.67
N GLN A 420 27.41 15.15 -2.78
CA GLN A 420 26.97 16.14 -3.76
C GLN A 420 25.67 16.80 -3.29
N PRO A 421 25.45 18.09 -3.63
CA PRO A 421 24.17 18.73 -3.38
C PRO A 421 23.03 18.03 -4.11
N ARG A 422 21.80 18.20 -3.60
CA ARG A 422 20.57 17.73 -4.24
C ARG A 422 19.87 18.89 -4.93
N GLU A 423 19.26 18.62 -6.08
CA GLU A 423 18.42 19.60 -6.77
C GLU A 423 17.22 19.96 -5.89
N VAL A 424 16.87 21.25 -5.84
CA VAL A 424 15.72 21.76 -5.09
C VAL A 424 14.67 22.28 -6.05
N ARG A 425 13.41 21.88 -5.83
CA ARG A 425 12.25 22.43 -6.53
C ARG A 425 11.13 22.79 -5.57
N GLU A 426 10.44 23.88 -5.86
CA GLU A 426 9.28 24.29 -5.08
C GLU A 426 7.98 23.74 -5.70
N PHE A 427 7.12 23.20 -4.84
CA PHE A 427 5.75 22.82 -5.16
C PHE A 427 4.82 23.38 -4.09
N LYS A 428 3.79 24.14 -4.51
CA LYS A 428 2.77 24.73 -3.62
C LYS A 428 3.35 25.52 -2.43
N GLY A 429 4.40 26.32 -2.64
CA GLY A 429 5.01 27.12 -1.57
C GLY A 429 6.03 26.36 -0.69
N ARG A 430 6.26 25.08 -0.96
CA ARG A 430 7.14 24.21 -0.17
C ARG A 430 8.28 23.66 -1.01
N HIS A 431 9.47 23.57 -0.41
CA HIS A 431 10.69 23.13 -1.08
C HIS A 431 10.90 21.62 -0.91
N TYR A 432 11.35 20.97 -1.98
CA TYR A 432 11.59 19.53 -2.06
C TYR A 432 12.92 19.24 -2.74
N LEU A 433 13.56 18.14 -2.35
CA LEU A 433 14.81 17.62 -2.91
C LEU A 433 14.52 16.54 -3.94
N LEU A 434 15.20 16.58 -5.08
CA LEU A 434 15.21 15.46 -6.03
C LEU A 434 16.13 14.36 -5.49
N GLU A 435 15.60 13.15 -5.37
CA GLU A 435 16.34 11.96 -4.94
C GLU A 435 16.24 10.86 -6.00
N HIS A 436 17.37 10.21 -6.27
CA HIS A 436 17.48 9.18 -7.31
C HIS A 436 17.24 7.78 -6.77
N ALA A 437 16.57 6.95 -7.56
CA ALA A 437 16.35 5.55 -7.25
C ALA A 437 17.67 4.79 -6.96
N ILE A 438 17.58 3.81 -6.07
CA ILE A 438 18.65 2.85 -5.81
C ILE A 438 18.18 1.49 -6.35
N ARG A 439 19.01 0.89 -7.20
CA ARG A 439 18.95 -0.53 -7.56
C ARG A 439 20.25 -1.21 -7.13
N ALA A 440 20.22 -2.53 -6.95
CA ALA A 440 21.37 -3.34 -6.60
C ALA A 440 21.52 -4.55 -7.52
N ASP A 441 22.72 -5.12 -7.60
CA ASP A 441 22.94 -6.38 -8.31
C ASP A 441 22.22 -7.52 -7.58
N PHE A 442 22.28 -7.51 -6.24
CA PHE A 442 21.66 -8.52 -5.39
C PHE A 442 20.91 -7.90 -4.21
N ALA A 443 19.80 -8.53 -3.81
CA ALA A 443 19.13 -8.27 -2.53
C ALA A 443 19.10 -9.54 -1.68
N MET A 444 19.60 -9.45 -0.46
CA MET A 444 19.50 -10.49 0.57
C MET A 444 18.37 -10.11 1.52
N VAL A 445 17.33 -10.93 1.55
CA VAL A 445 16.05 -10.61 2.20
C VAL A 445 15.68 -11.74 3.17
N LYS A 446 15.12 -11.37 4.33
CA LYS A 446 14.63 -12.32 5.34
C LYS A 446 13.10 -12.34 5.42
N GLY A 447 12.48 -13.39 4.89
CA GLY A 447 11.05 -13.68 5.04
C GLY A 447 10.75 -14.58 6.24
N TRP A 448 9.49 -14.65 6.68
CA TRP A 448 9.07 -15.64 7.68
C TRP A 448 8.80 -16.99 7.02
N LYS A 449 7.91 -17.01 6.04
CA LYS A 449 7.57 -18.20 5.26
C LYS A 449 7.59 -17.91 3.77
N ALA A 450 7.93 -18.92 2.99
CA ALA A 450 7.70 -18.93 1.55
C ALA A 450 6.84 -20.14 1.17
N ASP A 451 5.95 -20.01 0.18
CA ASP A 451 5.32 -21.18 -0.42
C ASP A 451 6.22 -21.79 -1.51
N ARG A 452 5.89 -22.99 -2.00
CA ARG A 452 6.64 -23.65 -3.10
C ARG A 452 6.51 -22.93 -4.45
N SER A 453 5.64 -21.93 -4.57
CA SER A 453 5.57 -21.04 -5.74
C SER A 453 6.52 -19.85 -5.62
N GLY A 454 7.10 -19.61 -4.43
CA GLY A 454 8.03 -18.52 -4.14
C GLY A 454 7.38 -17.26 -3.56
N ASN A 455 6.09 -17.29 -3.21
CA ASN A 455 5.44 -16.17 -2.54
C ASN A 455 5.92 -16.08 -1.10
N VAL A 456 6.12 -14.88 -0.57
CA VAL A 456 6.74 -14.66 0.75
C VAL A 456 5.84 -13.83 1.65
N ILE A 457 5.75 -14.26 2.91
CA ILE A 457 5.15 -13.48 4.01
C ILE A 457 6.19 -13.16 5.09
N PHE A 458 5.90 -12.15 5.91
CA PHE A 458 6.79 -11.60 6.94
C PHE A 458 6.06 -11.58 8.28
N ARG A 459 6.81 -11.68 9.36
CA ARG A 459 6.28 -11.71 10.73
C ARG A 459 6.64 -10.43 11.47
N GLY A 460 5.64 -9.80 12.08
CA GLY A 460 5.83 -8.59 12.89
C GLY A 460 6.58 -7.47 12.18
N SER A 461 7.42 -6.78 12.96
CA SER A 461 8.28 -5.68 12.51
C SER A 461 9.54 -6.12 11.76
N ALA A 462 9.77 -7.43 11.59
CA ALA A 462 10.83 -7.97 10.74
C ALA A 462 10.58 -7.72 9.23
N ARG A 463 9.39 -7.23 8.87
CA ARG A 463 9.01 -6.86 7.49
C ARG A 463 9.82 -5.68 6.93
N ASN A 464 9.93 -4.59 7.69
CA ASN A 464 10.74 -3.39 7.44
C ASN A 464 11.24 -3.16 5.98
N PHE A 465 12.56 -3.10 5.76
CA PHE A 465 13.21 -2.87 4.47
C PHE A 465 13.24 -4.10 3.56
N ASN A 466 12.93 -5.29 4.09
CA ASN A 466 12.92 -6.53 3.32
C ASN A 466 11.97 -6.43 2.11
N VAL A 467 10.80 -5.83 2.28
CA VAL A 467 9.82 -5.66 1.20
C VAL A 467 10.32 -4.78 0.05
N PRO A 468 10.72 -3.51 0.27
CA PRO A 468 11.19 -2.67 -0.84
C PRO A 468 12.48 -3.21 -1.46
N MET A 469 13.40 -3.77 -0.67
CA MET A 469 14.66 -4.34 -1.18
C MET A 469 14.44 -5.55 -2.08
N CYS A 470 13.46 -6.41 -1.77
CA CYS A 470 13.16 -7.57 -2.60
C CYS A 470 12.74 -7.20 -4.04
N LYS A 471 12.29 -5.96 -4.26
CA LYS A 471 11.80 -5.49 -5.56
C LYS A 471 12.86 -4.72 -6.36
N ALA A 472 13.98 -4.35 -5.74
CA ALA A 472 14.92 -3.35 -6.24
C ALA A 472 16.31 -3.91 -6.58
N ALA A 473 16.39 -5.20 -6.86
CA ALA A 473 17.62 -5.84 -7.31
C ALA A 473 17.43 -6.61 -8.62
N ASP A 474 18.53 -6.95 -9.27
CA ASP A 474 18.53 -7.82 -10.44
C ASP A 474 18.35 -9.29 -10.05
N ILE A 475 18.87 -9.69 -8.87
CA ILE A 475 18.65 -11.01 -8.27
C ILE A 475 18.25 -10.86 -6.80
N SER A 476 17.04 -11.29 -6.45
CA SER A 476 16.54 -11.31 -5.08
C SER A 476 16.62 -12.70 -4.46
N VAL A 477 17.39 -12.81 -3.39
CA VAL A 477 17.63 -14.03 -2.61
C VAL A 477 16.95 -13.91 -1.26
N VAL A 478 15.93 -14.74 -1.04
CA VAL A 478 15.11 -14.71 0.17
C VAL A 478 15.41 -15.93 1.03
N GLU A 479 15.90 -15.70 2.25
CA GLU A 479 15.94 -16.71 3.28
C GLU A 479 14.65 -16.71 4.12
N VAL A 480 14.11 -17.89 4.43
CA VAL A 480 12.88 -18.07 5.21
C VAL A 480 13.05 -19.10 6.32
N GLU A 481 12.24 -18.98 7.37
CA GLU A 481 12.21 -19.94 8.48
C GLU A 481 11.47 -21.22 8.08
N GLU A 482 10.46 -21.09 7.23
CA GLU A 482 9.61 -22.19 6.82
C GLU A 482 9.28 -22.13 5.33
N ILE A 483 9.27 -23.29 4.67
CA ILE A 483 8.73 -23.45 3.32
C ILE A 483 7.45 -24.26 3.44
N VAL A 484 6.34 -23.72 2.92
CA VAL A 484 5.00 -24.31 3.00
C VAL A 484 4.49 -24.66 1.60
N ASP A 485 3.40 -25.42 1.52
CA ASP A 485 2.81 -25.80 0.24
C ASP A 485 2.02 -24.64 -0.40
N VAL A 486 1.91 -24.65 -1.73
CA VAL A 486 1.11 -23.67 -2.47
C VAL A 486 -0.34 -23.75 -2.00
N GLY A 487 -0.98 -22.59 -1.79
CA GLY A 487 -2.33 -22.48 -1.22
C GLY A 487 -2.36 -22.37 0.31
N SER A 488 -1.20 -22.46 0.99
CA SER A 488 -1.12 -22.19 2.44
C SER A 488 -1.38 -20.74 2.81
N PHE A 489 -1.19 -19.81 1.88
CA PHE A 489 -1.49 -18.40 2.04
C PHE A 489 -2.74 -18.06 1.26
N ARG A 490 -3.61 -17.22 1.86
CA ARG A 490 -4.64 -16.54 1.06
C ARG A 490 -3.92 -15.60 0.08
N PRO A 491 -4.34 -15.53 -1.19
CA PRO A 491 -3.68 -14.67 -2.18
C PRO A 491 -3.54 -13.21 -1.74
N GLU A 492 -4.53 -12.70 -0.99
CA GLU A 492 -4.60 -11.31 -0.51
C GLU A 492 -3.61 -11.02 0.63
N ASP A 493 -3.12 -12.05 1.32
CA ASP A 493 -2.19 -11.92 2.44
C ASP A 493 -0.71 -12.06 2.03
N ILE A 494 -0.44 -12.29 0.75
CA ILE A 494 0.93 -12.39 0.22
C ILE A 494 1.58 -10.99 0.24
N HIS A 495 2.64 -10.84 1.01
CA HIS A 495 3.35 -9.55 1.10
C HIS A 495 4.31 -9.32 -0.08
N ILE A 496 4.98 -10.37 -0.54
CA ILE A 496 5.83 -10.35 -1.73
C ILE A 496 5.39 -11.46 -2.67
N PRO A 497 4.79 -11.10 -3.81
CA PRO A 497 4.51 -12.05 -4.87
C PRO A 497 5.80 -12.66 -5.42
N ASN A 498 5.72 -13.93 -5.81
CA ASN A 498 6.86 -14.71 -6.30
C ASN A 498 7.60 -14.09 -7.52
N ILE A 499 6.98 -13.18 -8.26
CA ILE A 499 7.60 -12.49 -9.40
C ILE A 499 8.84 -11.66 -9.01
N TYR A 500 8.93 -11.23 -7.75
CA TYR A 500 10.07 -10.48 -7.20
C TYR A 500 11.11 -11.36 -6.52
N VAL A 501 10.94 -12.69 -6.57
CA VAL A 501 11.79 -13.64 -5.87
C VAL A 501 12.45 -14.54 -6.88
N ASP A 502 13.77 -14.47 -6.98
CA ASP A 502 14.53 -15.32 -7.91
C ASP A 502 15.05 -16.57 -7.20
N ARG A 503 15.40 -16.45 -5.91
CA ARG A 503 15.97 -17.55 -5.13
C ARG A 503 15.35 -17.62 -3.74
N VAL A 504 14.99 -18.82 -3.30
CA VAL A 504 14.51 -19.09 -1.94
C VAL A 504 15.39 -20.11 -1.26
N ILE A 505 15.67 -19.89 0.02
CA ILE A 505 16.34 -20.86 0.88
C ILE A 505 15.68 -20.91 2.25
N LYS A 506 15.51 -22.13 2.79
CA LYS A 506 15.20 -22.29 4.21
C LYS A 506 16.50 -22.14 5.01
N GLY A 507 16.60 -21.10 5.85
CA GLY A 507 17.79 -20.87 6.65
C GLY A 507 18.07 -22.07 7.59
N PRO A 508 19.32 -22.58 7.65
CA PRO A 508 19.65 -23.72 8.51
C PRO A 508 19.56 -23.40 10.00
N LYS A 509 19.78 -22.14 10.39
CA LYS A 509 19.72 -21.69 11.79
C LYS A 509 19.18 -20.27 11.86
N TYR A 510 18.45 -19.96 12.93
CA TYR A 510 18.06 -18.60 13.28
C TYR A 510 18.34 -18.34 14.74
N GLU A 511 19.29 -17.45 15.03
CA GLU A 511 19.66 -17.12 16.42
C GLU A 511 18.64 -16.22 17.10
N LYS A 512 17.84 -15.48 16.32
CA LYS A 512 16.75 -14.65 16.85
C LYS A 512 17.26 -13.66 17.92
N ARG A 513 18.46 -13.10 17.68
CA ARG A 513 19.17 -12.22 18.63
C ARG A 513 18.43 -10.90 18.83
N ILE A 514 18.29 -10.51 20.10
CA ILE A 514 17.67 -9.24 20.49
C ILE A 514 18.77 -8.25 20.86
N GLU A 515 18.77 -7.08 20.22
CA GLU A 515 19.76 -6.03 20.48
C GLU A 515 19.58 -5.41 21.88
N ARG A 516 18.34 -5.05 22.25
CA ARG A 516 18.01 -4.44 23.53
C ARG A 516 16.81 -5.11 24.18
N LEU A 517 17.06 -6.19 24.92
CA LEU A 517 16.01 -6.86 25.67
C LEU A 517 15.43 -5.90 26.71
N THR A 518 14.16 -5.56 26.56
CA THR A 518 13.43 -4.68 27.47
C THR A 518 12.12 -5.35 27.85
N THR A 519 11.92 -5.59 29.14
CA THR A 519 10.71 -6.24 29.67
C THR A 519 10.05 -5.36 30.72
N ARG A 520 8.74 -5.55 30.93
CA ARG A 520 8.04 -5.05 32.12
C ARG A 520 7.84 -6.16 33.14
N ASP A 521 7.76 -5.78 34.41
CA ASP A 521 7.37 -6.69 35.48
C ASP A 521 5.85 -6.97 35.44
N SER A 522 5.46 -8.17 35.89
CA SER A 522 4.05 -8.62 35.89
C SER A 522 3.21 -7.94 36.96
N GLN A 523 3.85 -7.46 38.03
CA GLN A 523 3.20 -6.56 38.99
C GLN A 523 3.45 -5.12 38.52
N PRO A 524 2.42 -4.26 38.48
CA PRO A 524 2.68 -2.83 38.37
C PRO A 524 3.60 -2.49 39.55
N ALA A 525 4.81 -2.02 39.26
CA ALA A 525 5.69 -1.54 40.31
C ALA A 525 4.87 -0.57 41.15
N ALA A 526 4.60 -0.93 42.41
CA ALA A 526 3.88 -0.07 43.35
C ALA A 526 4.52 1.29 43.24
N ALA A 527 3.79 2.28 42.70
CA ALA A 527 4.32 3.53 42.16
C ALA A 527 5.51 3.97 42.98
N SER A 528 6.72 3.56 42.57
CA SER A 528 7.90 3.78 43.39
C SER A 528 8.00 5.28 43.42
N LYS A 529 8.03 5.89 44.63
CA LYS A 529 8.08 7.34 44.82
C LYS A 529 9.04 7.91 43.79
N GLN A 530 8.50 8.39 42.67
CA GLN A 530 9.31 8.56 41.49
C GLN A 530 10.02 9.86 41.76
N GLN A 531 11.29 9.74 42.17
CA GLN A 531 12.11 10.86 42.62
C GLN A 531 11.89 12.02 41.65
N ASP A 532 11.45 13.16 42.17
CA ASP A 532 11.15 14.35 41.38
C ASP A 532 12.45 14.82 40.72
N SER A 533 12.65 14.37 39.48
CA SER A 533 13.88 14.57 38.73
C SER A 533 13.62 15.53 37.58
N ILE A 534 14.67 16.22 37.14
CA ILE A 534 14.69 17.03 35.91
C ILE A 534 13.96 16.32 34.76
N ARG A 535 14.28 15.04 34.57
CA ARG A 535 13.75 14.23 33.49
C ARG A 535 12.28 13.88 33.68
N THR A 536 11.86 13.54 34.90
CA THR A 536 10.45 13.23 35.24
C THR A 536 9.55 14.42 34.96
N ARG A 537 10.00 15.64 35.24
CA ARG A 537 9.25 16.88 34.98
C ARG A 537 8.95 17.09 33.50
N ILE A 538 9.96 16.88 32.65
CA ILE A 538 9.80 16.95 31.18
C ILE A 538 8.82 15.88 30.71
N ILE A 539 8.99 14.63 31.18
CA ILE A 539 8.14 13.50 30.81
C ILE A 539 6.66 13.79 31.12
N LYS A 540 6.37 14.23 32.34
CA LYS A 540 5.01 14.52 32.80
C LYS A 540 4.38 15.71 32.08
N ARG A 541 5.17 16.72 31.68
CA ARG A 541 4.67 17.82 30.85
C ARG A 541 4.42 17.36 29.42
N ALA A 542 5.32 16.57 28.86
CA ALA A 542 5.20 16.05 27.50
C ALA A 542 3.96 15.15 27.32
N ALA A 543 3.58 14.39 28.35
CA ALA A 543 2.38 13.56 28.34
C ALA A 543 1.08 14.36 28.13
N LEU A 544 1.06 15.65 28.46
CA LEU A 544 -0.10 16.53 28.23
C LEU A 544 -0.27 16.93 26.75
N GLU A 545 0.67 16.57 25.88
CA GLU A 545 0.55 16.81 24.43
C GLU A 545 -0.21 15.70 23.69
N PHE A 546 -0.55 14.61 24.38
CA PHE A 546 -1.38 13.55 23.81
C PHE A 546 -2.86 13.94 23.83
N GLU A 547 -3.55 13.59 22.75
CA GLU A 547 -4.98 13.81 22.56
C GLU A 547 -5.66 12.47 22.23
N ASP A 548 -6.94 12.34 22.59
CA ASP A 548 -7.71 11.13 22.29
C ASP A 548 -7.88 10.94 20.76
N GLY A 549 -7.66 9.72 20.28
CA GLY A 549 -7.66 9.38 18.85
C GLY A 549 -6.40 9.78 18.08
N MET A 550 -5.39 10.36 18.71
CA MET A 550 -4.17 10.84 18.06
C MET A 550 -3.27 9.70 17.54
N TYR A 551 -2.66 9.89 16.37
CA TYR A 551 -1.51 9.13 15.90
C TYR A 551 -0.22 9.88 16.22
N ALA A 552 0.67 9.25 16.98
CA ALA A 552 1.91 9.86 17.43
C ALA A 552 3.13 9.00 17.12
N ASN A 553 4.23 9.63 16.73
CA ASN A 553 5.55 9.01 16.65
C ASN A 553 6.45 9.56 17.75
N LEU A 554 7.05 8.65 18.52
CA LEU A 554 7.82 8.97 19.72
C LEU A 554 9.28 8.55 19.55
N GLY A 555 10.17 9.54 19.54
CA GLY A 555 11.60 9.33 19.57
C GLY A 555 12.06 8.67 20.87
N ILE A 556 13.20 7.99 20.82
CA ILE A 556 13.76 7.28 21.98
C ILE A 556 13.97 8.20 23.19
N GLY A 557 13.82 7.65 24.40
CA GLY A 557 14.08 8.37 25.65
C GLY A 557 12.84 9.04 26.23
N ILE A 558 12.89 10.36 26.45
CA ILE A 558 11.81 11.11 27.10
C ILE A 558 10.45 10.95 26.37
N PRO A 559 10.36 11.03 25.03
CA PRO A 559 9.07 10.91 24.35
C PRO A 559 8.39 9.55 24.59
N VAL A 560 9.12 8.44 24.44
CA VAL A 560 8.60 7.10 24.75
C VAL A 560 8.21 6.96 26.23
N LEU A 561 8.93 7.59 27.17
CA LEU A 561 8.55 7.55 28.58
C LEU A 561 7.29 8.36 28.87
N ALA A 562 6.98 9.39 28.09
CA ALA A 562 5.76 10.18 28.24
C ALA A 562 4.50 9.37 27.94
N SER A 563 4.57 8.36 27.05
CA SER A 563 3.41 7.52 26.75
C SER A 563 2.95 6.67 27.94
N ASN A 564 3.81 6.42 28.93
CA ASN A 564 3.43 5.71 30.15
C ASN A 564 2.45 6.49 31.04
N PHE A 565 2.27 7.79 30.78
CA PHE A 565 1.36 8.67 31.49
C PHE A 565 0.09 8.98 30.69
N ILE A 566 -0.12 8.34 29.53
CA ILE A 566 -1.38 8.44 28.81
C ILE A 566 -2.50 7.87 29.70
N SER A 567 -3.56 8.66 29.91
CA SER A 567 -4.70 8.23 30.71
C SER A 567 -5.30 6.94 30.13
N PRO A 568 -5.68 5.94 30.95
CA PRO A 568 -6.34 4.73 30.45
C PRO A 568 -7.64 4.99 29.68
N LYS A 569 -8.24 6.17 29.84
CA LYS A 569 -9.45 6.62 29.14
C LYS A 569 -9.16 7.23 27.77
N MET A 570 -7.89 7.50 27.45
CA MET A 570 -7.44 8.10 26.21
C MET A 570 -6.81 7.03 25.32
N LYS A 571 -7.21 7.00 24.06
CA LYS A 571 -6.66 6.10 23.06
C LYS A 571 -5.70 6.84 22.14
N VAL A 572 -4.42 6.50 22.22
CA VAL A 572 -3.38 7.04 21.33
C VAL A 572 -2.77 5.90 20.53
N TYR A 573 -2.64 6.09 19.23
CA TYR A 573 -2.04 5.12 18.32
C TYR A 573 -0.57 5.47 18.10
N LEU A 574 0.32 4.67 18.69
CA LEU A 574 1.76 4.90 18.58
C LEU A 574 2.33 4.26 17.31
N HIS A 575 2.87 5.09 16.44
CA HIS A 575 3.56 4.71 15.21
C HIS A 575 5.07 4.48 15.47
N SER A 576 5.62 3.40 14.94
CA SER A 576 7.06 3.14 14.90
C SER A 576 7.57 3.06 13.47
N GLU A 577 8.64 3.81 13.19
CA GLU A 577 9.18 4.01 11.84
C GLU A 577 9.69 2.72 11.17
N ASN A 578 9.92 1.65 11.95
CA ASN A 578 10.28 0.32 11.45
C ASN A 578 9.09 -0.53 10.96
N GLY A 579 7.88 0.03 10.92
CA GLY A 579 6.73 -0.61 10.28
C GLY A 579 5.68 -1.14 11.25
N VAL A 580 5.39 -0.39 12.33
CA VAL A 580 4.38 -0.77 13.33
C VAL A 580 3.45 0.40 13.60
N LEU A 581 2.15 0.14 13.66
CA LEU A 581 1.16 1.08 14.16
C LEU A 581 0.37 0.43 15.29
N GLY A 582 0.23 1.14 16.42
CA GLY A 582 -0.36 0.59 17.64
C GLY A 582 0.68 -0.11 18.52
N LEU A 583 1.85 0.52 18.74
CA LEU A 583 2.80 0.02 19.73
C LEU A 583 2.15 -0.08 21.11
N GLY A 584 2.32 -1.23 21.75
CA GLY A 584 1.95 -1.48 23.13
C GLY A 584 3.12 -1.25 24.10
N PRO A 585 2.93 -1.59 25.39
CA PRO A 585 4.00 -1.52 26.39
C PRO A 585 5.14 -2.52 26.08
N PHE A 586 6.22 -2.42 26.83
CA PHE A 586 7.24 -3.47 26.85
C PHE A 586 6.62 -4.83 27.23
N PRO A 587 7.10 -5.94 26.65
CA PRO A 587 6.55 -7.26 26.88
C PRO A 587 6.83 -7.77 28.30
N LEU A 588 5.95 -8.62 28.80
CA LEU A 588 6.30 -9.57 29.86
C LEU A 588 7.37 -10.54 29.36
N LYS A 589 8.06 -11.23 30.27
CA LYS A 589 9.14 -12.17 29.90
C LYS A 589 8.69 -13.25 28.89
N ASN A 590 7.45 -13.71 28.99
CA ASN A 590 6.86 -14.71 28.09
C ASN A 590 6.27 -14.11 26.80
N GLU A 591 6.19 -12.78 26.68
CA GLU A 591 5.72 -12.06 25.49
C GLU A 591 6.90 -11.53 24.64
N VAL A 592 8.14 -11.76 25.07
CA VAL A 592 9.34 -11.29 24.37
C VAL A 592 9.41 -11.92 22.98
N ASP A 593 9.45 -11.07 21.96
CA ASP A 593 9.54 -11.48 20.57
C ASP A 593 10.61 -10.66 19.82
N PRO A 594 11.64 -11.30 19.24
CA PRO A 594 12.68 -10.61 18.46
C PRO A 594 12.16 -9.99 17.16
N ASP A 595 11.01 -10.45 16.65
CA ASP A 595 10.41 -9.92 15.44
C ASP A 595 9.51 -8.69 15.75
N ILE A 596 9.34 -8.31 17.02
CA ILE A 596 8.50 -7.18 17.45
C ILE A 596 9.32 -6.20 18.29
N ILE A 597 9.89 -5.20 17.62
CA ILE A 597 10.71 -4.16 18.23
C ILE A 597 10.22 -2.75 17.86
N ASN A 598 10.59 -1.75 18.66
CA ASN A 598 10.39 -0.35 18.32
C ASN A 598 11.60 0.25 17.56
N ALA A 599 11.47 1.50 17.13
CA ALA A 599 12.55 2.28 16.49
C ALA A 599 13.86 2.30 17.30
N GLY A 600 13.77 2.23 18.63
CA GLY A 600 14.89 2.17 19.57
C GLY A 600 15.54 0.80 19.74
N LYS A 601 15.14 -0.20 18.95
CA LYS A 601 15.63 -1.59 18.96
C LYS A 601 15.28 -2.36 20.24
N GLN A 602 14.27 -1.89 20.97
CA GLN A 602 13.77 -2.53 22.18
C GLN A 602 12.59 -3.43 21.85
N THR A 603 12.48 -4.57 22.54
CA THR A 603 11.33 -5.46 22.47
C THR A 603 10.07 -4.77 22.97
N VAL A 604 8.97 -4.89 22.22
CA VAL A 604 7.69 -4.24 22.50
C VAL A 604 6.53 -5.18 22.19
N THR A 605 5.34 -4.85 22.68
CA THR A 605 4.09 -5.52 22.28
C THR A 605 3.33 -4.66 21.25
N VAL A 606 2.22 -5.19 20.73
CA VAL A 606 1.29 -4.46 19.86
C VAL A 606 -0.11 -4.55 20.45
N ILE A 607 -0.82 -3.43 20.47
CA ILE A 607 -2.18 -3.37 21.02
C ILE A 607 -3.20 -4.03 20.08
N PRO A 608 -4.38 -4.45 20.56
CA PRO A 608 -5.46 -4.88 19.69
C PRO A 608 -5.82 -3.84 18.63
N GLY A 609 -5.91 -4.27 17.37
CA GLY A 609 -6.12 -3.38 16.21
C GLY A 609 -4.85 -2.71 15.68
N GLY A 610 -3.68 -3.02 16.24
CA GLY A 610 -2.40 -2.63 15.65
C GLY A 610 -2.06 -3.41 14.39
N CYS A 611 -1.18 -2.86 13.55
CA CYS A 611 -0.81 -3.45 12.27
C CYS A 611 0.69 -3.30 11.95
N PHE A 612 1.14 -4.09 10.97
CA PHE A 612 2.52 -4.10 10.48
C PHE A 612 2.56 -3.76 8.99
N PHE A 613 3.61 -3.04 8.58
CA PHE A 613 3.80 -2.58 7.20
C PHE A 613 5.29 -2.47 6.87
N ALA A 614 5.61 -2.25 5.59
CA ALA A 614 6.98 -2.10 5.14
C ALA A 614 7.54 -0.71 5.46
N SER A 615 8.87 -0.55 5.37
CA SER A 615 9.51 0.73 5.67
C SER A 615 9.14 1.84 4.67
N ASP A 616 8.93 1.52 3.40
CA ASP A 616 8.44 2.47 2.41
C ASP A 616 7.03 2.98 2.76
N ASP A 617 6.11 2.09 3.14
CA ASP A 617 4.77 2.49 3.62
C ASP A 617 4.85 3.36 4.89
N SER A 618 5.68 2.96 5.86
CA SER A 618 5.92 3.69 7.11
C SER A 618 6.31 5.14 6.85
N PHE A 619 7.28 5.36 5.96
CA PHE A 619 7.73 6.71 5.65
C PHE A 619 6.82 7.45 4.66
N ALA A 620 6.00 6.75 3.87
CA ALA A 620 4.88 7.37 3.17
C ALA A 620 3.86 7.95 4.17
N MET A 621 3.51 7.22 5.24
CA MET A 621 2.64 7.73 6.32
C MET A 621 3.24 8.97 6.99
N ILE A 622 4.53 8.92 7.35
CA ILE A 622 5.24 10.05 7.99
C ILE A 622 5.29 11.27 7.06
N ARG A 623 5.83 11.11 5.85
CA ARG A 623 6.02 12.25 4.92
C ARG A 623 4.70 12.80 4.40
N GLY A 624 3.67 11.96 4.31
CA GLY A 624 2.32 12.35 3.92
C GLY A 624 1.58 13.18 4.97
N GLY A 625 2.14 13.38 6.18
CA GLY A 625 1.49 14.13 7.25
C GLY A 625 0.36 13.36 7.94
N HIS A 626 0.37 12.02 7.87
CA HIS A 626 -0.66 11.20 8.52
C HIS A 626 -0.45 11.03 10.04
N ILE A 627 0.73 11.40 10.53
CA ILE A 627 1.08 11.39 11.96
C ILE A 627 0.82 12.78 12.54
N GLN A 628 -0.09 12.93 13.49
CA GLN A 628 -0.46 14.26 14.02
C GLN A 628 0.60 14.82 14.97
N LEU A 629 1.30 13.97 15.73
CA LEU A 629 2.35 14.38 16.67
C LEU A 629 3.64 13.61 16.45
N THR A 630 4.72 14.36 16.24
CA THR A 630 6.08 13.84 16.34
C THR A 630 6.75 14.44 17.56
N MET A 631 7.18 13.59 18.49
CA MET A 631 7.90 14.05 19.69
C MET A 631 9.29 13.43 19.74
N LEU A 632 10.33 14.27 19.85
CA LEU A 632 11.73 13.82 19.78
C LEU A 632 12.67 14.63 20.66
N GLY A 633 13.85 14.08 20.91
CA GLY A 633 14.95 14.78 21.57
C GLY A 633 15.75 15.67 20.63
N ALA A 634 16.40 16.69 21.20
CA ALA A 634 17.29 17.61 20.48
C ALA A 634 18.61 17.86 21.21
N MET A 635 19.66 18.08 20.42
CA MET A 635 20.93 18.64 20.91
C MET A 635 20.87 20.16 20.94
N GLN A 636 20.28 20.77 19.91
CA GLN A 636 20.04 22.22 19.83
C GLN A 636 18.71 22.51 19.13
N VAL A 637 18.09 23.63 19.48
CA VAL A 637 16.95 24.20 18.77
C VAL A 637 17.18 25.69 18.54
N SER A 638 16.90 26.19 17.34
CA SER A 638 17.03 27.63 17.03
C SER A 638 15.77 28.41 17.41
N LYS A 639 15.90 29.74 17.48
CA LYS A 639 14.81 30.68 17.74
C LYS A 639 13.60 30.50 16.83
N TYR A 640 13.83 30.14 15.57
CA TYR A 640 12.78 29.96 14.56
C TYR A 640 12.44 28.50 14.30
N GLY A 641 12.90 27.58 15.16
CA GLY A 641 12.54 26.17 15.12
C GLY A 641 13.40 25.29 14.22
N ASP A 642 14.63 25.68 13.92
CA ASP A 642 15.59 24.73 13.34
C ASP A 642 15.99 23.71 14.40
N LEU A 643 16.13 22.45 14.00
CA LEU A 643 16.46 21.33 14.87
C LEU A 643 17.83 20.77 14.50
N ALA A 644 18.65 20.43 15.50
CA ALA A 644 19.86 19.64 15.31
C ALA A 644 19.93 18.51 16.36
N ASN A 645 20.06 17.26 15.89
CA ASN A 645 20.11 16.09 16.79
C ASN A 645 20.85 14.84 16.30
N TRP A 646 21.51 14.87 15.13
CA TRP A 646 22.01 13.63 14.49
C TRP A 646 23.53 13.51 14.39
N MET A 647 24.25 14.63 14.41
CA MET A 647 25.71 14.65 14.28
C MET A 647 26.34 15.71 15.20
N VAL A 648 27.47 15.34 15.80
CA VAL A 648 28.43 16.30 16.36
C VAL A 648 29.72 16.20 15.53
N PRO A 649 30.00 17.20 14.66
CA PRO A 649 31.19 17.17 13.80
C PRO A 649 32.48 16.87 14.58
N GLY A 650 33.29 15.95 14.05
CA GLY A 650 34.58 15.55 14.63
C GLY A 650 34.52 14.79 15.96
N LYS A 651 33.32 14.47 16.48
CA LYS A 651 33.17 13.72 17.73
C LYS A 651 32.31 12.48 17.60
N LYS A 652 31.15 12.60 16.95
CA LYS A 652 30.16 11.52 16.94
C LYS A 652 29.27 11.61 15.71
N VAL A 653 29.29 10.55 14.91
CA VAL A 653 28.48 10.41 13.71
C VAL A 653 27.62 9.16 13.89
N LYS A 654 26.37 9.31 14.33
CA LYS A 654 25.44 8.17 14.45
C LYS A 654 24.50 8.04 13.26
N GLY A 655 24.27 9.12 12.53
CA GLY A 655 23.32 9.18 11.42
C GLY A 655 21.98 9.74 11.84
N MET A 656 21.21 10.19 10.86
CA MET A 656 19.93 10.85 11.09
C MET A 656 18.78 9.89 11.36
N GLY A 657 18.88 8.61 10.97
CA GLY A 657 17.77 7.67 11.05
C GLY A 657 16.52 8.23 10.37
N GLY A 658 15.34 8.03 10.99
CA GLY A 658 14.08 8.63 10.55
C GLY A 658 13.87 10.10 10.96
N ALA A 659 14.80 10.73 11.69
CA ALA A 659 14.54 12.03 12.31
C ALA A 659 14.25 13.15 11.30
N MET A 660 14.94 13.17 10.15
CA MET A 660 14.69 14.16 9.10
C MET A 660 13.31 13.98 8.46
N ASP A 661 12.89 12.72 8.23
CA ASP A 661 11.57 12.43 7.68
C ASP A 661 10.46 12.87 8.65
N LEU A 662 10.62 12.52 9.92
CA LEU A 662 9.67 12.81 11.00
C LEU A 662 9.37 14.29 11.20
N VAL A 663 10.37 15.16 11.00
CA VAL A 663 10.20 16.63 11.09
C VAL A 663 9.93 17.29 9.74
N SER A 664 9.82 16.49 8.67
CA SER A 664 9.46 16.93 7.33
C SER A 664 8.02 16.58 6.96
N GLY A 665 7.24 15.91 7.81
CA GLY A 665 5.81 15.74 7.58
C GLY A 665 5.02 17.03 7.89
N GLU A 666 3.77 17.10 7.44
CA GLU A 666 2.81 18.06 8.01
C GLU A 666 2.33 17.51 9.36
N THR A 667 3.11 17.74 10.41
CA THR A 667 2.91 17.17 11.75
C THR A 667 3.28 18.20 12.81
N LYS A 668 2.68 18.12 13.99
CA LYS A 668 3.11 18.92 15.15
C LYS A 668 4.40 18.33 15.70
N VAL A 669 5.48 19.09 15.70
CA VAL A 669 6.79 18.67 16.19
C VAL A 669 7.06 19.24 17.58
N VAL A 670 7.13 18.35 18.56
CA VAL A 670 7.43 18.68 19.95
C VAL A 670 8.84 18.19 20.31
N VAL A 671 9.71 19.11 20.70
CA VAL A 671 11.03 18.79 21.22
C VAL A 671 10.99 18.67 22.73
N THR A 672 11.39 17.52 23.26
CA THR A 672 11.60 17.32 24.70
C THR A 672 13.09 17.23 25.01
N MET A 673 13.63 18.15 25.81
CA MET A 673 15.05 18.17 26.11
C MET A 673 15.38 18.88 27.42
N GLU A 674 16.51 18.52 28.04
CA GLU A 674 17.11 19.40 29.06
C GLU A 674 17.47 20.76 28.44
N HIS A 675 17.24 21.83 29.20
CA HIS A 675 17.38 23.21 28.74
C HIS A 675 18.83 23.59 28.42
N CYS A 676 19.78 23.05 29.19
CA CYS A 676 21.21 23.27 29.04
C CYS A 676 21.98 21.95 28.88
N THR A 677 23.24 22.05 28.47
CA THR A 677 24.19 20.94 28.60
C THR A 677 24.58 20.72 30.06
N LYS A 678 25.27 19.61 30.34
CA LYS A 678 25.88 19.35 31.66
C LYS A 678 26.85 20.45 32.12
N THR A 679 27.47 21.15 31.17
CA THR A 679 28.37 22.29 31.42
C THR A 679 27.64 23.63 31.45
N LYS A 680 26.32 23.62 31.64
CA LYS A 680 25.43 24.79 31.70
C LYS A 680 25.42 25.67 30.45
N GLN A 681 25.81 25.13 29.30
CA GLN A 681 25.71 25.85 28.03
C GLN A 681 24.27 25.78 27.50
N PRO A 682 23.73 26.89 26.96
CA PRO A 682 22.37 26.92 26.43
C PRO A 682 22.24 26.01 25.20
N LYS A 683 21.10 25.34 25.07
CA LYS A 683 20.76 24.52 23.90
C LYS A 683 19.72 25.17 23.00
N ILE A 684 19.02 26.18 23.51
CA ILE A 684 18.10 27.03 22.75
C ILE A 684 18.89 28.26 22.31
N LEU A 685 19.10 28.43 21.00
CA LEU A 685 20.07 29.36 20.41
C LEU A 685 19.41 30.27 19.37
N GLU A 686 20.05 31.38 19.00
CA GLU A 686 19.58 32.21 17.87
C GLU A 686 19.64 31.40 16.55
N LYS A 687 20.72 30.64 16.36
CA LYS A 687 20.93 29.67 15.28
C LYS A 687 21.63 28.43 15.83
N CYS A 688 21.31 27.25 15.32
CA CYS A 688 22.06 26.04 15.63
C CYS A 688 23.49 26.16 15.12
N THR A 689 24.44 25.60 15.86
CA THR A 689 25.84 25.48 15.44
C THR A 689 26.18 24.07 14.97
N MET A 690 25.32 23.10 15.26
CA MET A 690 25.42 21.73 14.77
C MET A 690 24.66 21.54 13.45
N PRO A 691 25.03 20.55 12.62
CA PRO A 691 24.31 20.21 11.41
C PRO A 691 22.82 19.98 11.66
N LEU A 692 22.00 20.63 10.83
CA LEU A 692 20.55 20.58 10.98
C LEU A 692 19.98 19.20 10.63
N THR A 693 18.95 18.83 11.37
CA THR A 693 17.99 17.75 11.08
C THR A 693 16.83 18.29 10.24
N GLY A 694 16.38 19.51 10.53
CA GLY A 694 15.31 20.16 9.80
C GLY A 694 15.30 21.66 10.07
N LYS A 695 14.88 22.43 9.08
CA LYS A 695 14.80 23.89 9.13
C LYS A 695 13.38 24.32 9.48
N ARG A 696 13.22 25.17 10.50
CA ARG A 696 11.93 25.73 10.95
C ARG A 696 10.82 24.69 11.08
N CYS A 697 11.13 23.55 11.70
CA CYS A 697 10.23 22.42 11.81
C CYS A 697 9.68 22.20 13.21
N VAL A 698 10.24 22.82 14.25
CA VAL A 698 9.79 22.65 15.65
C VAL A 698 8.64 23.60 15.94
N ASP A 699 7.56 23.10 16.56
CA ASP A 699 6.39 23.88 16.99
C ASP A 699 6.41 24.18 18.51
N LEU A 700 6.95 23.25 19.30
CA LEU A 700 6.97 23.35 20.76
C LEU A 700 8.28 22.81 21.33
N ILE A 701 8.84 23.51 22.31
CA ILE A 701 10.01 23.07 23.09
C ILE A 701 9.58 22.91 24.54
N ILE A 702 9.76 21.71 25.08
CA ILE A 702 9.51 21.38 26.49
C ILE A 702 10.84 21.07 27.15
N THR A 703 11.19 21.85 28.17
CA THR A 703 12.32 21.60 29.06
C THR A 703 11.89 21.47 30.50
N GLU A 704 12.83 21.19 31.41
CA GLU A 704 12.57 21.16 32.85
C GLU A 704 12.28 22.55 33.45
N LYS A 705 12.55 23.62 32.68
CA LYS A 705 12.47 25.02 33.12
C LYS A 705 11.29 25.74 32.51
N ALA A 706 11.01 25.50 31.23
CA ALA A 706 10.04 26.27 30.48
C ALA A 706 9.41 25.48 29.32
N VAL A 707 8.26 25.97 28.85
CA VAL A 707 7.64 25.55 27.59
C VAL A 707 7.61 26.76 26.65
N PHE A 708 8.16 26.59 25.45
CA PHE A 708 8.14 27.60 24.40
C PHE A 708 7.30 27.13 23.23
N LYS A 709 6.36 27.96 22.78
CA LYS A 709 5.82 27.86 21.42
C LYS A 709 6.80 28.49 20.45
N VAL A 710 6.93 27.88 19.29
CA VAL A 710 7.85 28.31 18.23
C VAL A 710 7.02 28.70 17.02
N ASP A 711 7.23 29.92 16.54
CA ASP A 711 6.66 30.40 15.28
C ASP A 711 7.80 30.59 14.27
N PRO A 712 7.71 30.06 13.04
CA PRO A 712 8.78 30.10 12.06
C PRO A 712 9.13 31.53 11.58
N LYS A 713 8.32 32.53 11.92
CA LYS A 713 8.51 33.95 11.60
C LYS A 713 8.73 34.82 12.84
N LYS A 714 7.95 34.61 13.90
CA LYS A 714 7.99 35.44 15.12
C LYS A 714 9.02 34.94 16.14
N GLY A 715 9.45 33.69 16.03
CA GLY A 715 10.38 33.05 16.95
C GLY A 715 9.70 32.50 18.21
N LEU A 716 10.41 32.54 19.33
CA LEU A 716 9.97 31.88 20.57
C LEU A 716 8.97 32.72 21.36
N THR A 717 7.97 32.04 21.92
CA THR A 717 7.03 32.59 22.91
C THR A 717 7.02 31.68 24.14
N LEU A 718 7.45 32.20 25.29
CA LEU A 718 7.35 31.52 26.58
C LEU A 718 5.87 31.41 26.98
N VAL A 719 5.36 30.20 27.09
CA VAL A 719 3.95 29.93 27.44
C VAL A 719 3.78 29.31 28.82
N GLU A 720 4.80 28.61 29.31
CA GLU A 720 4.80 28.06 30.67
C GLU A 720 6.18 28.16 31.32
N LEU A 721 6.21 28.41 32.64
CA LEU A 721 7.43 28.51 33.44
C LEU A 721 7.35 27.59 34.66
N TRP A 722 8.41 26.84 34.94
CA TRP A 722 8.48 25.94 36.09
C TRP A 722 8.55 26.71 37.41
N GLU A 723 7.81 26.24 38.42
CA GLU A 723 7.82 26.80 39.77
C GLU A 723 9.23 26.68 40.39
N GLY A 724 9.89 27.82 40.61
CA GLY A 724 11.28 27.89 41.09
C GLY A 724 12.32 28.26 40.03
N THR A 725 11.93 28.42 38.76
CA THR A 725 12.80 29.07 37.75
C THR A 725 12.47 30.55 37.67
N SER A 726 13.46 31.43 37.87
CA SER A 726 13.26 32.87 37.71
C SER A 726 13.34 33.28 36.23
N MET A 727 12.67 34.38 35.88
CA MET A 727 12.76 34.93 34.52
C MET A 727 14.19 35.31 34.12
N ASP A 728 14.99 35.78 35.07
CA ASP A 728 16.38 36.16 34.82
C ASP A 728 17.27 34.94 34.60
N ASP A 729 17.08 33.85 35.36
CA ASP A 729 17.78 32.58 35.12
C ASP A 729 17.41 32.02 33.73
N LEU A 730 16.12 32.03 33.38
CA LEU A 730 15.68 31.54 32.07
C LEU A 730 16.29 32.35 30.92
N LYS A 731 16.34 33.69 31.03
CA LYS A 731 17.00 34.57 30.06
C LYS A 731 18.50 34.32 29.98
N ALA A 732 19.16 34.11 31.12
CA ALA A 732 20.59 33.80 31.17
C ALA A 732 20.91 32.43 30.54
N THR A 733 19.99 31.47 30.60
CA THR A 733 20.16 30.12 30.05
C THR A 733 19.53 29.87 28.68
N THR A 734 19.00 30.92 28.03
CA THR A 734 18.44 30.88 26.67
C THR A 734 19.20 31.86 25.77
N ALA A 735 19.95 31.38 24.77
CA ALA A 735 20.82 32.22 23.94
C ALA A 735 20.11 32.85 22.73
N CYS A 736 18.86 33.25 22.89
CA CYS A 736 18.10 34.03 21.91
C CYS A 736 16.98 34.82 22.59
N ALA A 737 16.48 35.84 21.89
CA ALA A 737 15.33 36.59 22.37
C ALA A 737 14.04 35.77 22.23
N PHE A 738 13.19 35.85 23.26
CA PHE A 738 11.85 35.27 23.27
C PHE A 738 10.84 36.28 23.82
N SER A 739 9.61 36.18 23.33
CA SER A 739 8.47 36.91 23.88
C SER A 739 7.86 36.15 25.06
N VAL A 740 7.14 36.86 25.94
CA VAL A 740 6.42 36.23 27.05
C VAL A 740 4.93 36.30 26.76
N CYS A 741 4.24 35.16 26.87
CA CYS A 741 2.79 35.13 26.75
C CYS A 741 2.15 36.05 27.81
N PRO A 742 1.21 36.94 27.44
CA PRO A 742 0.50 37.79 28.41
C PRO A 742 -0.20 36.98 29.51
N ASN A 743 -0.60 35.75 29.20
CA ASN A 743 -1.19 34.79 30.12
C ASN A 743 -0.21 33.64 30.40
N LEU A 744 1.01 33.98 30.84
CA LEU A 744 2.04 33.01 31.24
C LEU A 744 1.50 32.15 32.38
N LYS A 745 1.55 30.82 32.22
CA LYS A 745 1.06 29.88 33.22
C LYS A 745 2.23 29.21 33.96
N PRO A 746 2.02 28.73 35.20
CA PRO A 746 2.89 27.73 35.79
C PRO A 746 2.94 26.49 34.88
N MET A 747 4.13 25.87 34.77
CA MET A 747 4.31 24.66 33.97
C MET A 747 3.43 23.53 34.49
N GLN A 748 2.62 22.99 33.59
CA GLN A 748 1.68 21.93 33.94
C GLN A 748 2.40 20.60 34.12
N GLN A 749 1.82 19.75 34.97
CA GLN A 749 2.27 18.38 35.19
C GLN A 749 1.04 17.48 35.20
N ILE A 750 1.09 16.38 34.44
CA ILE A 750 0.05 15.37 34.54
C ILE A 750 0.03 14.76 35.94
N LYS A 751 -1.16 14.67 36.53
CA LYS A 751 -1.35 14.03 37.84
C LYS A 751 -1.53 12.52 37.64
N PRO A 752 -1.04 11.67 38.56
CA PRO A 752 -1.11 10.21 38.42
C PRO A 752 -2.52 9.63 38.22
N ASP A 753 -3.58 10.38 38.57
CA ASP A 753 -4.98 9.91 38.58
C ASP A 753 -5.89 10.61 37.54
N ALA A 754 -5.32 11.28 36.53
CA ALA A 754 -6.08 12.06 35.53
C ALA A 754 -6.65 11.23 34.36
#